data_AF-A0A1F9BN57-F1
#
_entry.id   AF-A0A1F9BN57-F1
#
_cell.length_a   1.000
_cell.length_b   1.000
_cell.length_c   1.000
_cell.angle_alpha   90.00
_cell.angle_beta   90.00
_cell.angle_gamma   90.00
#
_symmetry.space_group_name_H-M   'P 1'
#
loop_
_entity.id
_entity.type
_entity.pdbx_description
1 polymer ?
#
loop_
_entity_poly.entity_id
_entity_poly.type
_entity_poly.pdbx_seq_one_letter_code
_entity_poly.pdbx_strand_id
1 'polypeptide(L)'
;MPAPGATASPSPPPSLRGKALMGLILSYGAATLVSQVLILRELLVLAQGQELKLALGLWCWLLWTGLGSLLGGRLAARHAPAPQQLGGLLFLLAWLLPATILLTKALPTLAPLPWGQTLPTGPAILLFLALLAPFGLVSGLFFPWACRVLAASSQQGAVGRVYYLEALGAATGVCLLQLLLWGRYPTLALSLGCGLFLALSARLLAGPRGRAPRLALALGLLLLAGAFLLNPQLERASRAWQWPGREVLAGLDSPYARLTATREGGQVSFFANNLWQFTHPDPLTGEHQTQLGLLEHPRPRRVLLLGGGAPGLIPEILKTKSVTQVDYVELDPQLVALERQVLAGAMDFGRVRFIYEDARRFLSSTDSRYDVILMALPGPQNAQLNRYYTREFFGIVARRLEPQGVFSFSLAGSATSLQPLRAAYLALAYHTLGRVFPEVLVFPGERVRFFASPSKGVLVADPEVLVSRIAARQLKLDYVRDYYLLQDLSSPRQEYLRRVLAGQVPEVNTDLNPRCYFYDLLLSGVQEGLPFKEVLLFLKNRSPVGLWAALGLGTLLLMLLCRTRPGPLYLYQAMVMGLGTMALEIVILIIFQIHLGSLYRQLGLLIAAFMAGLAGGGAWGAKVMQTLAGKRTGAENPRALALLAALQGGLAALALVLALGLPLLSAYPWAGREWVFQTGCAVLLALVGALGGAVFAGSAALLLQASPDAGALGGVLYAADLLGATLGTLGISLVVLPVWGVVPSLYLVAALHLGAGVMLVGSRA
;
A
#
# COMPACT_ATOMS: atom_id res chain seq x y z
N MET A 1 -25.37 -67.62 -17.11
CA MET A 1 -24.52 -66.42 -17.38
C MET A 1 -25.31 -65.49 -18.28
N PRO A 2 -25.62 -64.25 -17.82
CA PRO A 2 -24.74 -63.13 -18.15
C PRO A 2 -24.49 -62.09 -17.02
N ALA A 3 -23.32 -61.46 -17.16
CA ALA A 3 -22.81 -60.12 -16.79
C ALA A 3 -22.87 -59.56 -15.34
N PRO A 4 -21.75 -59.02 -14.81
CA PRO A 4 -21.62 -58.51 -13.45
C PRO A 4 -22.06 -57.04 -13.30
N GLY A 5 -22.63 -56.74 -12.14
CA GLY A 5 -23.16 -55.44 -11.75
C GLY A 5 -22.14 -54.31 -11.73
N ALA A 6 -22.52 -53.19 -12.33
CA ALA A 6 -21.88 -51.91 -12.09
C ALA A 6 -22.17 -51.47 -10.65
N THR A 7 -21.18 -51.59 -9.78
CA THR A 7 -21.18 -51.02 -8.43
C THR A 7 -21.24 -49.50 -8.53
N ALA A 8 -22.44 -48.95 -8.45
CA ALA A 8 -22.65 -47.55 -8.17
C ALA A 8 -22.03 -47.26 -6.80
N SER A 9 -20.85 -46.64 -6.77
CA SER A 9 -20.25 -46.13 -5.54
C SER A 9 -21.29 -45.26 -4.81
N PRO A 10 -21.54 -45.45 -3.51
CA PRO A 10 -22.56 -44.70 -2.80
C PRO A 10 -22.22 -43.22 -2.88
N SER A 11 -23.10 -42.43 -3.50
CA SER A 11 -23.01 -40.99 -3.42
C SER A 11 -23.05 -40.57 -1.94
N PRO A 12 -22.12 -39.74 -1.46
CA PRO A 12 -22.11 -39.34 -0.06
C PRO A 12 -23.44 -38.66 0.31
N PRO A 13 -23.95 -38.84 1.54
CA PRO A 13 -25.19 -38.25 1.98
C PRO A 13 -25.21 -36.72 1.80
N PRO A 14 -26.40 -36.13 1.57
CA PRO A 14 -26.55 -34.70 1.22
C PRO A 14 -25.93 -33.72 2.23
N SER A 15 -25.81 -34.11 3.52
CA SER A 15 -25.17 -33.30 4.57
C SER A 15 -23.65 -33.17 4.43
N LEU A 16 -22.96 -34.17 3.85
CA LEU A 16 -21.52 -34.12 3.60
C LEU A 16 -21.16 -33.22 2.41
N ARG A 17 -22.03 -33.14 1.39
CA ARG A 17 -21.83 -32.27 0.23
C ARG A 17 -21.92 -30.78 0.59
N GLY A 18 -22.84 -30.40 1.48
CA GLY A 18 -22.96 -29.02 1.95
C GLY A 18 -21.72 -28.53 2.71
N LYS A 19 -21.21 -29.35 3.64
CA LYS A 19 -19.98 -29.05 4.39
C LYS A 19 -18.76 -28.96 3.48
N ALA A 20 -18.64 -29.85 2.49
CA ALA A 20 -17.55 -29.82 1.53
C ALA A 20 -17.55 -28.54 0.68
N LEU A 21 -18.73 -28.08 0.24
CA LEU A 21 -18.87 -26.83 -0.51
C LEU A 21 -18.51 -25.60 0.34
N MET A 22 -18.93 -25.55 1.60
CA MET A 22 -18.55 -24.48 2.52
C MET A 22 -17.03 -24.45 2.76
N GLY A 23 -16.41 -25.62 2.95
CA GLY A 23 -14.95 -25.74 3.03
C GLY A 23 -14.26 -25.24 1.76
N LEU A 24 -14.86 -25.47 0.59
CA LEU A 24 -14.29 -25.06 -0.70
C LEU A 24 -14.30 -23.53 -0.85
N ILE A 25 -15.39 -22.88 -0.43
CA ILE A 25 -15.52 -21.42 -0.41
C ILE A 25 -14.54 -20.79 0.60
N LEU A 26 -14.38 -21.41 1.78
CA LEU A 26 -13.40 -20.98 2.79
C LEU A 26 -11.96 -21.09 2.26
N SER A 27 -11.60 -22.23 1.65
CA SER A 27 -10.29 -22.42 1.04
C SER A 27 -10.03 -21.44 -0.11
N TYR A 28 -11.06 -21.16 -0.93
CA TYR A 28 -10.99 -20.15 -1.98
C TYR A 28 -10.67 -18.77 -1.39
N GLY A 29 -11.49 -18.28 -0.44
CA GLY A 29 -11.29 -16.97 0.18
C GLY A 29 -9.91 -16.84 0.84
N ALA A 30 -9.47 -17.88 1.57
CA ALA A 30 -8.15 -17.91 2.19
C ALA A 30 -7.03 -17.77 1.16
N ALA A 31 -7.12 -18.53 0.07
CA ALA A 31 -6.10 -18.54 -0.95
C ALA A 31 -6.12 -17.28 -1.83
N THR A 32 -7.28 -16.72 -2.17
CA THR A 32 -7.37 -15.53 -3.03
C THR A 32 -6.79 -14.30 -2.35
N LEU A 33 -7.09 -14.08 -1.06
CA LEU A 33 -6.53 -12.93 -0.35
C LEU A 33 -5.03 -13.12 -0.09
N VAL A 34 -4.58 -14.33 0.25
CA VAL A 34 -3.14 -14.65 0.32
C VAL A 34 -2.46 -14.40 -1.03
N SER A 35 -3.09 -14.82 -2.13
CA SER A 35 -2.60 -14.60 -3.50
C SER A 35 -2.48 -13.10 -3.81
N GLN A 36 -3.49 -12.32 -3.45
CA GLN A 36 -3.49 -10.87 -3.63
C GLN A 36 -2.32 -10.22 -2.89
N VAL A 37 -2.11 -10.57 -1.62
CA VAL A 37 -0.99 -10.05 -0.81
C VAL A 37 0.36 -10.42 -1.41
N LEU A 38 0.56 -11.68 -1.82
CA LEU A 38 1.82 -12.15 -2.41
C LEU A 38 2.11 -11.48 -3.76
N ILE A 39 1.10 -11.35 -4.62
CA ILE A 39 1.24 -10.72 -5.94
C ILE A 39 1.50 -9.22 -5.78
N LEU A 40 0.71 -8.50 -4.98
CA LEU A 40 0.93 -7.07 -4.72
C LEU A 40 2.32 -6.81 -4.13
N ARG A 41 2.85 -7.73 -3.31
CA ARG A 41 4.21 -7.63 -2.77
C ARG A 41 5.28 -7.73 -3.86
N GLU A 42 5.16 -8.66 -4.81
CA GLU A 42 6.10 -8.72 -5.94
C GLU A 42 5.94 -7.54 -6.88
N LEU A 43 4.71 -7.06 -7.09
CA LEU A 43 4.47 -5.82 -7.83
C LEU A 43 5.11 -4.62 -7.12
N LEU A 44 5.13 -4.56 -5.80
CA LEU A 44 5.81 -3.51 -5.04
C LEU A 44 7.33 -3.50 -5.30
N VAL A 45 7.94 -4.69 -5.35
CA VAL A 45 9.36 -4.86 -5.67
C VAL A 45 9.64 -4.42 -7.11
N LEU A 46 8.80 -4.84 -8.06
CA LEU A 46 8.92 -4.41 -9.45
C LEU A 46 8.69 -2.88 -9.61
N ALA A 47 7.77 -2.32 -8.83
CA ALA A 47 7.39 -0.93 -8.81
C ALA A 47 8.29 -0.03 -7.95
N GLN A 48 9.36 -0.58 -7.35
CA GLN A 48 10.33 0.16 -6.55
C GLN A 48 9.74 0.90 -5.34
N GLY A 49 8.76 0.30 -4.66
CA GLY A 49 8.21 0.89 -3.43
C GLY A 49 7.15 1.97 -3.65
N GLN A 50 6.74 2.26 -4.89
CA GLN A 50 5.77 3.31 -5.19
C GLN A 50 4.33 2.89 -4.91
N GLU A 51 3.66 3.62 -4.02
CA GLU A 51 2.26 3.37 -3.63
C GLU A 51 1.25 3.61 -4.76
N LEU A 52 1.53 4.56 -5.67
CA LEU A 52 0.73 4.75 -6.89
C LEU A 52 0.59 3.44 -7.67
N LYS A 53 1.70 2.72 -7.86
CA LYS A 53 1.73 1.47 -8.62
C LYS A 53 1.07 0.33 -7.85
N LEU A 54 1.13 0.33 -6.52
CA LEU A 54 0.32 -0.58 -5.72
C LEU A 54 -1.17 -0.34 -5.91
N ALA A 55 -1.62 0.92 -5.87
CA ALA A 55 -3.01 1.29 -6.10
C ALA A 55 -3.47 0.86 -7.51
N LEU A 56 -2.60 1.00 -8.53
CA LEU A 56 -2.84 0.50 -9.88
C LEU A 56 -2.94 -1.03 -9.92
N GLY A 57 -2.04 -1.74 -9.24
CA GLY A 57 -2.08 -3.21 -9.15
C GLY A 57 -3.37 -3.71 -8.48
N LEU A 58 -3.78 -3.10 -7.38
CA LEU A 58 -5.03 -3.40 -6.69
C LEU A 58 -6.25 -3.07 -7.55
N TRP A 59 -6.23 -1.93 -8.25
CA TRP A 59 -7.26 -1.55 -9.20
C TRP A 59 -7.41 -2.59 -10.33
N CYS A 60 -6.30 -2.99 -10.96
CA CYS A 60 -6.30 -4.02 -12.00
C CYS A 60 -6.86 -5.36 -11.47
N TRP A 61 -6.48 -5.75 -10.26
CA TRP A 61 -6.99 -6.95 -9.60
C TRP A 61 -8.52 -6.91 -9.42
N LEU A 62 -9.03 -5.83 -8.82
CA LEU A 62 -10.45 -5.67 -8.53
C LEU A 62 -11.26 -5.58 -9.84
N LEU A 63 -10.74 -4.88 -10.85
CA LEU A 63 -11.34 -4.77 -12.18
C LEU A 63 -11.51 -6.15 -12.84
N TRP A 64 -10.44 -6.95 -12.90
CA TRP A 64 -10.51 -8.28 -13.52
C TRP A 64 -11.38 -9.25 -12.74
N THR A 65 -11.38 -9.17 -11.41
CA THR A 65 -12.26 -9.98 -10.56
C THR A 65 -13.74 -9.59 -10.79
N GLY A 66 -14.04 -8.30 -10.91
CA GLY A 66 -15.38 -7.81 -11.24
C GLY A 66 -15.87 -8.25 -12.61
N LEU A 67 -15.01 -8.12 -13.64
CA LEU A 67 -15.30 -8.61 -15.00
C LEU A 67 -15.49 -10.13 -15.03
N GLY A 68 -14.64 -10.88 -14.31
CA GLY A 68 -14.78 -12.33 -14.13
C GLY A 68 -16.11 -12.70 -13.48
N SER A 69 -16.57 -11.92 -12.50
CA SER A 69 -17.86 -12.15 -11.84
C SER A 69 -19.06 -11.89 -12.75
N LEU A 70 -19.01 -10.85 -13.59
CA LEU A 70 -20.03 -10.60 -14.61
C LEU A 70 -20.11 -11.74 -15.63
N LEU A 71 -18.95 -12.19 -16.13
CA LEU A 71 -18.86 -13.32 -17.05
C LEU A 71 -19.38 -14.60 -16.39
N GLY A 72 -18.98 -14.86 -15.14
CA GLY A 72 -19.38 -16.03 -14.38
C GLY A 72 -20.87 -16.07 -14.09
N GLY A 73 -21.48 -14.91 -13.79
CA GLY A 73 -22.93 -14.77 -13.63
C GLY A 73 -23.69 -15.07 -14.92
N ARG A 74 -23.22 -14.54 -16.06
CA ARG A 74 -23.80 -14.85 -17.39
C ARG A 74 -23.70 -16.33 -17.75
N LEU A 75 -22.57 -16.97 -17.44
CA LEU A 75 -22.37 -18.40 -17.67
C LEU A 75 -23.24 -19.25 -16.73
N ALA A 76 -23.34 -18.88 -15.45
CA ALA A 76 -24.16 -19.56 -14.46
C ALA A 76 -25.68 -19.49 -14.76
N ALA A 77 -26.13 -18.42 -15.43
CA ALA A 77 -27.49 -18.31 -15.94
C ALA A 77 -27.78 -19.33 -17.06
N ARG A 78 -26.81 -19.57 -17.94
CA ARG A 78 -26.94 -20.49 -19.09
C ARG A 78 -26.76 -21.95 -18.69
N HIS A 79 -25.86 -22.24 -17.75
CA HIS A 79 -25.53 -23.58 -17.33
C HIS A 79 -25.28 -23.64 -15.83
N ALA A 80 -25.97 -24.54 -15.13
CA ALA A 80 -25.76 -24.72 -13.69
C ALA A 80 -24.43 -25.47 -13.46
N PRO A 81 -23.42 -24.83 -12.85
CA PRO A 81 -22.11 -25.45 -12.70
C PRO A 81 -22.17 -26.61 -11.69
N ALA A 82 -21.38 -27.65 -11.96
CA ALA A 82 -21.20 -28.75 -11.03
C ALA A 82 -20.13 -28.41 -9.96
N PRO A 83 -20.21 -28.97 -8.73
CA PRO A 83 -19.17 -28.78 -7.72
C PRO A 83 -17.76 -29.12 -8.21
N GLN A 84 -17.62 -30.09 -9.12
CA GLN A 84 -16.32 -30.46 -9.72
C GLN A 84 -15.73 -29.33 -10.57
N GLN A 85 -16.55 -28.51 -11.21
CA GLN A 85 -16.09 -27.36 -11.98
C GLN A 85 -15.53 -26.27 -11.07
N LEU A 86 -16.10 -26.07 -9.87
CA LEU A 86 -15.49 -25.22 -8.83
C LEU A 86 -14.13 -25.75 -8.39
N GLY A 87 -13.99 -27.07 -8.19
CA GLY A 87 -12.71 -27.71 -7.94
C GLY A 87 -11.70 -27.50 -9.08
N GLY A 88 -12.16 -27.55 -10.33
CA GLY A 88 -11.35 -27.23 -11.51
C GLY A 88 -10.83 -25.79 -11.51
N LEU A 89 -11.65 -24.81 -11.13
CA LEU A 89 -11.21 -23.42 -10.98
C LEU A 89 -10.15 -23.28 -9.88
N LEU A 90 -10.32 -23.93 -8.72
CA LEU A 90 -9.29 -23.93 -7.67
C LEU A 90 -7.97 -24.56 -8.14
N PHE A 91 -8.03 -25.66 -8.88
CA PHE A 91 -6.85 -26.29 -9.44
C PHE A 91 -6.15 -25.38 -10.48
N LEU A 92 -6.91 -24.63 -11.27
CA LEU A 92 -6.34 -23.65 -12.18
C LEU A 92 -5.66 -22.51 -11.41
N LEU A 93 -6.32 -21.96 -10.38
CA LEU A 93 -5.75 -20.92 -9.51
C LEU A 93 -4.46 -21.39 -8.81
N ALA A 94 -4.39 -22.68 -8.45
CA ALA A 94 -3.20 -23.28 -7.83
C ALA A 94 -1.93 -23.15 -8.67
N TRP A 95 -2.08 -23.13 -10.00
CA TRP A 95 -0.98 -22.97 -10.95
C TRP A 95 -0.79 -21.54 -11.41
N LEU A 96 -1.88 -20.78 -11.56
CA LEU A 96 -1.81 -19.38 -11.96
C LEU A 96 -1.04 -18.53 -10.94
N LEU A 97 -1.19 -18.80 -9.64
CA LEU A 97 -0.48 -18.04 -8.60
C LEU A 97 1.06 -18.10 -8.75
N PRO A 98 1.73 -19.27 -8.65
CA PRO A 98 3.18 -19.32 -8.81
C PRO A 98 3.63 -18.87 -10.21
N ALA A 99 2.83 -19.11 -11.25
CA ALA A 99 3.13 -18.64 -12.60
C ALA A 99 3.16 -17.10 -12.68
N THR A 100 2.18 -16.41 -12.09
CA THR A 100 2.14 -14.94 -12.02
C THR A 100 3.34 -14.39 -11.25
N ILE A 101 3.74 -15.03 -10.15
CA ILE A 101 4.93 -14.64 -9.36
C ILE A 101 6.21 -14.78 -10.19
N LEU A 102 6.40 -15.92 -10.86
CA LEU A 102 7.58 -16.15 -11.71
C LEU A 102 7.62 -15.20 -12.91
N LEU A 103 6.48 -14.94 -13.55
CA LEU A 103 6.38 -14.00 -14.66
C LEU A 103 6.71 -12.57 -14.21
N THR A 104 6.27 -12.16 -13.02
CA THR A 104 6.62 -10.85 -12.43
C THR A 104 8.14 -10.72 -12.23
N LYS A 105 8.80 -11.78 -11.74
CA LYS A 105 10.26 -11.81 -11.53
C LYS A 105 11.06 -11.85 -12.85
N ALA A 106 10.54 -12.50 -13.89
CA ALA A 106 11.17 -12.59 -15.20
C ALA A 106 10.99 -11.30 -16.03
N LEU A 107 10.16 -10.38 -15.57
CA LEU A 107 9.79 -9.22 -16.35
C LEU A 107 10.94 -8.25 -16.66
N PRO A 108 11.88 -7.95 -15.74
CA PRO A 108 13.07 -7.15 -16.06
C PRO A 108 14.01 -7.81 -17.07
N THR A 109 13.94 -9.13 -17.27
CA THR A 109 14.65 -9.83 -18.35
C THR A 109 13.89 -9.83 -19.67
N LEU A 110 12.55 -9.91 -19.63
CA LEU A 110 11.70 -9.98 -20.81
C LEU A 110 11.48 -8.60 -21.47
N ALA A 111 11.49 -7.55 -20.67
CA ALA A 111 11.45 -6.16 -21.12
C ALA A 111 12.72 -5.47 -20.60
N PRO A 112 13.48 -4.74 -21.43
CA PRO A 112 14.66 -4.00 -21.00
C PRO A 112 14.23 -2.80 -20.14
N LEU A 113 13.89 -3.08 -18.89
CA LEU A 113 13.52 -2.08 -17.90
C LEU A 113 14.80 -1.44 -17.36
N PRO A 114 14.96 -0.12 -17.44
CA PRO A 114 16.17 0.55 -16.95
C PRO A 114 16.31 0.35 -15.42
N TRP A 115 17.50 -0.10 -14.99
CA TRP A 115 17.78 -0.36 -13.58
C TRP A 115 17.83 0.93 -12.78
N GLY A 116 17.30 0.90 -11.55
CA GLY A 116 17.26 2.08 -10.70
C GLY A 116 16.38 3.22 -11.23
N GLN A 117 15.72 3.04 -12.38
CA GLN A 117 14.68 3.92 -12.88
C GLN A 117 13.31 3.32 -12.60
N THR A 118 12.37 4.17 -12.25
CA THR A 118 11.01 3.76 -11.91
C THR A 118 10.30 3.30 -13.18
N LEU A 119 9.65 2.12 -13.15
CA LEU A 119 8.83 1.62 -14.26
C LEU A 119 7.82 2.71 -14.69
N PRO A 120 7.85 3.24 -15.93
CA PRO A 120 6.93 4.32 -16.29
C PRO A 120 5.46 3.88 -16.14
N THR A 121 4.59 4.75 -15.64
CA THR A 121 3.22 4.39 -15.25
C THR A 121 2.38 3.89 -16.42
N GLY A 122 2.51 4.46 -17.62
CA GLY A 122 1.80 3.99 -18.81
C GLY A 122 2.06 2.51 -19.12
N PRO A 123 3.31 2.11 -19.37
CA PRO A 123 3.71 0.70 -19.46
C PRO A 123 3.32 -0.14 -18.25
N ALA A 124 3.42 0.40 -17.02
CA ALA A 124 3.01 -0.31 -15.81
C ALA A 124 1.53 -0.69 -15.82
N ILE A 125 0.64 0.21 -16.28
CA ILE A 125 -0.81 -0.05 -16.38
C ILE A 125 -1.07 -1.21 -17.33
N LEU A 126 -0.53 -1.15 -18.55
CA LEU A 126 -0.72 -2.20 -19.57
C LEU A 126 -0.20 -3.55 -19.07
N LEU A 127 0.96 -3.52 -18.43
CA LEU A 127 1.61 -4.69 -17.91
C LEU A 127 0.85 -5.32 -16.74
N PHE A 128 0.38 -4.52 -15.78
CA PHE A 128 -0.40 -5.01 -14.65
C PHE A 128 -1.77 -5.52 -15.10
N LEU A 129 -2.39 -4.88 -16.09
CA LEU A 129 -3.60 -5.38 -16.73
C LEU A 129 -3.36 -6.77 -17.33
N ALA A 130 -2.31 -6.95 -18.12
CA ALA A 130 -1.99 -8.23 -18.75
C ALA A 130 -1.63 -9.32 -17.72
N LEU A 131 -0.80 -8.98 -16.74
CA LEU A 131 -0.27 -9.90 -15.73
C LEU A 131 -1.36 -10.41 -14.78
N LEU A 132 -2.30 -9.55 -14.37
CA LEU A 132 -3.33 -9.89 -13.39
C LEU A 132 -4.60 -10.46 -14.04
N ALA A 133 -4.80 -10.30 -15.35
CA ALA A 133 -6.00 -10.76 -16.04
C ALA A 133 -6.31 -12.25 -15.85
N PRO A 134 -5.36 -13.20 -16.03
CA PRO A 134 -5.69 -14.63 -15.92
C PRO A 134 -6.16 -15.02 -14.52
N PHE A 135 -5.46 -14.54 -13.50
CA PHE A 135 -5.82 -14.84 -12.11
C PHE A 135 -7.14 -14.15 -11.71
N GLY A 136 -7.26 -12.85 -12.00
CA GLY A 136 -8.44 -12.05 -11.64
C GLY A 136 -9.73 -12.57 -12.29
N LEU A 137 -9.69 -12.90 -13.59
CA LEU A 137 -10.85 -13.45 -14.30
C LEU A 137 -11.28 -14.81 -13.72
N VAL A 138 -10.34 -15.74 -13.53
CA VAL A 138 -10.64 -17.07 -12.98
C VAL A 138 -11.15 -16.98 -11.54
N SER A 139 -10.56 -16.10 -10.74
CA SER A 139 -11.03 -15.80 -9.39
C SER A 139 -12.46 -15.25 -9.43
N GLY A 140 -12.73 -14.24 -10.27
CA GLY A 140 -14.07 -13.64 -10.40
C GLY A 140 -15.16 -14.62 -10.85
N LEU A 141 -14.83 -15.58 -11.72
CA LEU A 141 -15.76 -16.63 -12.16
C LEU A 141 -16.26 -17.52 -11.01
N PHE A 142 -15.45 -17.69 -9.96
CA PHE A 142 -15.74 -18.61 -8.87
C PHE A 142 -16.97 -18.18 -8.05
N PHE A 143 -17.07 -16.89 -7.70
CA PHE A 143 -18.14 -16.36 -6.86
C PHE A 143 -19.57 -16.66 -7.35
N PRO A 144 -19.97 -16.29 -8.59
CA PRO A 144 -21.32 -16.55 -9.09
C PRO A 144 -21.61 -18.06 -9.25
N TRP A 145 -20.59 -18.86 -9.57
CA TRP A 145 -20.74 -20.31 -9.66
C TRP A 145 -20.98 -20.91 -8.26
N ALA A 146 -20.23 -20.49 -7.26
CA ALA A 146 -20.43 -20.89 -5.87
C ALA A 146 -21.83 -20.50 -5.38
N CYS A 147 -22.31 -19.30 -5.73
CA CYS A 147 -23.69 -18.86 -5.44
C CYS A 147 -24.72 -19.80 -6.05
N ARG A 148 -24.56 -20.15 -7.34
CA ARG A 148 -25.50 -21.05 -8.05
C ARG A 148 -25.49 -22.46 -7.48
N VAL A 149 -24.32 -23.01 -7.14
CA VAL A 149 -24.21 -24.36 -6.54
C VAL A 149 -24.80 -24.39 -5.13
N LEU A 150 -24.55 -23.38 -4.30
CA LEU A 150 -25.12 -23.31 -2.94
C LEU A 150 -26.64 -23.11 -2.99
N ALA A 151 -27.12 -22.27 -3.92
CA ALA A 151 -28.53 -21.99 -4.15
C ALA A 151 -29.35 -23.22 -4.58
N ALA A 152 -28.71 -24.28 -5.10
CA ALA A 152 -29.36 -25.54 -5.42
C ALA A 152 -29.95 -26.25 -4.17
N SER A 153 -29.43 -25.96 -2.98
CA SER A 153 -29.94 -26.49 -1.72
C SER A 153 -30.94 -25.55 -1.01
N SER A 154 -30.67 -24.24 -1.06
CA SER A 154 -31.55 -23.19 -0.53
C SER A 154 -31.22 -21.88 -1.22
N GLN A 155 -32.17 -21.35 -1.99
CA GLN A 155 -32.05 -20.05 -2.67
C GLN A 155 -31.95 -18.89 -1.67
N GLN A 156 -32.64 -18.99 -0.53
CA GLN A 156 -32.65 -17.94 0.48
C GLN A 156 -31.26 -17.73 1.09
N GLY A 157 -30.70 -16.53 0.87
CA GLY A 157 -29.44 -16.09 1.44
C GLY A 157 -28.19 -16.75 0.85
N ALA A 158 -28.27 -17.46 -0.28
CA ALA A 158 -27.11 -18.12 -0.88
C ALA A 158 -25.97 -17.14 -1.19
N VAL A 159 -26.28 -16.00 -1.82
CA VAL A 159 -25.29 -14.97 -2.18
C VAL A 159 -24.60 -14.40 -0.93
N GLY A 160 -25.36 -14.03 0.09
CA GLY A 160 -24.80 -13.54 1.35
C GLY A 160 -23.95 -14.60 2.07
N ARG A 161 -24.32 -15.89 1.99
CA ARG A 161 -23.55 -17.00 2.55
C ARG A 161 -22.20 -17.20 1.89
N VAL A 162 -22.15 -17.15 0.56
CA VAL A 162 -20.88 -17.25 -0.17
C VAL A 162 -19.97 -16.08 0.21
N TYR A 163 -20.50 -14.86 0.26
CA TYR A 163 -19.75 -13.65 0.58
C TYR A 163 -19.12 -13.69 1.98
N TYR A 164 -19.88 -14.03 3.04
CA TYR A 164 -19.28 -14.08 4.38
C TYR A 164 -18.32 -15.27 4.57
N LEU A 165 -18.55 -16.41 3.88
CA LEU A 165 -17.64 -17.56 3.95
C LEU A 165 -16.32 -17.26 3.24
N GLU A 166 -16.38 -16.59 2.08
CA GLU A 166 -15.20 -16.10 1.38
C GLU A 166 -14.40 -15.14 2.27
N ALA A 167 -15.08 -14.14 2.86
CA ALA A 167 -14.45 -13.17 3.76
C ALA A 167 -13.83 -13.81 5.01
N LEU A 168 -14.50 -14.81 5.59
CA LEU A 168 -13.96 -15.57 6.73
C LEU A 168 -12.72 -16.36 6.32
N GLY A 169 -12.77 -17.01 5.15
CA GLY A 169 -11.63 -17.68 4.55
C GLY A 169 -10.47 -16.71 4.38
N ALA A 170 -10.72 -15.55 3.77
CA ALA A 170 -9.76 -14.50 3.53
C ALA A 170 -9.08 -14.01 4.82
N ALA A 171 -9.87 -13.70 5.85
CA ALA A 171 -9.37 -13.30 7.17
C ALA A 171 -8.47 -14.38 7.79
N THR A 172 -8.89 -15.65 7.75
CA THR A 172 -8.09 -16.75 8.30
C THR A 172 -6.80 -17.00 7.52
N GLY A 173 -6.86 -16.96 6.18
CA GLY A 173 -5.71 -17.16 5.31
C GLY A 173 -4.61 -16.11 5.53
N VAL A 174 -4.98 -14.84 5.56
CA VAL A 174 -4.01 -13.75 5.79
C VAL A 174 -3.50 -13.75 7.23
N CYS A 175 -4.35 -14.04 8.22
CA CYS A 175 -3.90 -14.16 9.61
C CYS A 175 -2.85 -15.27 9.77
N LEU A 176 -3.08 -16.44 9.17
CA LEU A 176 -2.12 -17.56 9.15
C LEU A 176 -0.82 -17.18 8.42
N LEU A 177 -0.93 -16.54 7.25
CA LEU A 177 0.22 -16.02 6.52
C LEU A 177 1.06 -15.09 7.40
N GLN A 178 0.43 -14.09 8.02
CA GLN A 178 1.09 -13.01 8.74
C GLN A 178 1.70 -13.46 10.08
N LEU A 179 1.05 -14.38 10.80
CA LEU A 179 1.49 -14.85 12.12
C LEU A 179 2.48 -16.01 12.05
N LEU A 180 2.32 -16.94 11.09
CA LEU A 180 3.05 -18.22 11.11
C LEU A 180 4.12 -18.34 10.02
N LEU A 181 3.85 -17.78 8.84
CA LEU A 181 4.64 -18.05 7.63
C LEU A 181 5.49 -16.85 7.20
N TRP A 182 5.05 -15.64 7.54
CA TRP A 182 5.69 -14.41 7.10
C TRP A 182 7.10 -14.23 7.66
N GLY A 183 8.01 -13.74 6.81
CA GLY A 183 9.43 -13.54 7.15
C GLY A 183 10.24 -14.82 7.28
N ARG A 184 9.60 -16.01 7.27
CA ARG A 184 10.28 -17.32 7.34
C ARG A 184 10.53 -17.94 5.98
N TYR A 185 9.65 -17.66 5.01
CA TYR A 185 9.71 -18.24 3.68
C TYR A 185 9.66 -17.15 2.59
N PRO A 186 10.38 -17.33 1.47
CA PRO A 186 10.32 -16.41 0.33
C PRO A 186 8.96 -16.48 -0.37
N THR A 187 8.61 -15.43 -1.11
CA THR A 187 7.29 -15.31 -1.77
C THR A 187 6.96 -16.48 -2.69
N LEU A 188 7.95 -17.02 -3.44
CA LEU A 188 7.74 -18.16 -4.33
C LEU A 188 7.33 -19.42 -3.54
N ALA A 189 8.00 -19.70 -2.41
CA ALA A 189 7.66 -20.83 -1.56
C ALA A 189 6.23 -20.74 -1.04
N LEU A 190 5.83 -19.54 -0.58
CA LEU A 190 4.48 -19.26 -0.11
C LEU A 190 3.45 -19.44 -1.23
N SER A 191 3.78 -19.01 -2.45
CA SER A 191 2.93 -19.16 -3.63
C SER A 191 2.72 -20.63 -4.02
N LEU A 192 3.79 -21.44 -3.97
CA LEU A 192 3.75 -22.88 -4.25
C LEU A 192 2.98 -23.63 -3.15
N GLY A 193 3.19 -23.28 -1.89
CA GLY A 193 2.45 -23.85 -0.76
C GLY A 193 0.95 -23.52 -0.81
N CYS A 194 0.59 -22.28 -1.15
CA CYS A 194 -0.80 -21.88 -1.38
C CYS A 194 -1.41 -22.61 -2.58
N GLY A 195 -0.64 -22.81 -3.66
CA GLY A 195 -1.04 -23.64 -4.79
C GLY A 195 -1.32 -25.09 -4.39
N LEU A 196 -0.44 -25.70 -3.60
CA LEU A 196 -0.62 -27.05 -3.08
C LEU A 196 -1.90 -27.15 -2.22
N PHE A 197 -2.13 -26.17 -1.34
CA PHE A 197 -3.35 -26.09 -0.53
C PHE A 197 -4.63 -26.02 -1.39
N LEU A 198 -4.63 -25.19 -2.43
CA LEU A 198 -5.75 -25.09 -3.37
C LEU A 198 -6.00 -26.39 -4.14
N ALA A 199 -4.94 -27.01 -4.67
CA ALA A 199 -5.04 -28.26 -5.42
C ALA A 199 -5.49 -29.44 -4.53
N LEU A 200 -5.05 -29.49 -3.26
CA LEU A 200 -5.53 -30.46 -2.28
C LEU A 200 -7.00 -30.21 -1.92
N SER A 201 -7.40 -28.94 -1.71
CA SER A 201 -8.79 -28.57 -1.47
C SER A 201 -9.70 -28.98 -2.63
N ALA A 202 -9.25 -28.75 -3.88
CA ALA A 202 -9.94 -29.20 -5.09
C ALA A 202 -10.14 -30.73 -5.10
N ARG A 203 -9.10 -31.50 -4.74
CA ARG A 203 -9.14 -32.96 -4.66
C ARG A 203 -10.11 -33.47 -3.59
N LEU A 204 -10.00 -32.95 -2.37
CA LEU A 204 -10.72 -33.45 -1.19
C LEU A 204 -12.20 -33.07 -1.19
N LEU A 205 -12.52 -31.86 -1.69
CA LEU A 205 -13.86 -31.28 -1.56
C LEU A 205 -14.68 -31.38 -2.85
N ALA A 206 -14.01 -31.48 -4.02
CA ALA A 206 -14.64 -31.47 -5.33
C ALA A 206 -14.00 -32.45 -6.32
N GLY A 207 -13.43 -33.55 -5.82
CA GLY A 207 -12.61 -34.49 -6.58
C GLY A 207 -13.18 -34.88 -7.96
N PRO A 208 -12.34 -34.91 -9.01
CA PRO A 208 -12.81 -35.12 -10.39
C PRO A 208 -13.41 -36.52 -10.61
N ARG A 209 -14.38 -36.60 -11.54
CA ARG A 209 -14.96 -37.85 -12.03
C ARG A 209 -14.23 -38.28 -13.31
N GLY A 210 -13.85 -39.55 -13.40
CA GLY A 210 -13.09 -40.11 -14.52
C GLY A 210 -11.57 -40.23 -14.28
N ARG A 211 -10.90 -41.09 -15.05
CA ARG A 211 -9.46 -41.40 -14.88
C ARG A 211 -8.55 -40.25 -15.33
N ALA A 212 -8.81 -39.65 -16.48
CA ALA A 212 -7.98 -38.58 -17.05
C ALA A 212 -7.85 -37.32 -16.15
N PRO A 213 -8.94 -36.69 -15.66
CA PRO A 213 -8.82 -35.51 -14.79
C PRO A 213 -8.24 -35.85 -13.40
N ARG A 214 -8.41 -37.09 -12.92
CA ARG A 214 -7.73 -37.55 -11.69
C ARG A 214 -6.22 -37.68 -11.88
N LEU A 215 -5.79 -38.19 -13.02
CA LEU A 215 -4.37 -38.29 -13.37
C LEU A 215 -3.76 -36.89 -13.53
N ALA A 216 -4.44 -35.98 -14.23
CA ALA A 216 -3.99 -34.59 -14.39
C ALA A 216 -3.86 -33.86 -13.04
N LEU A 217 -4.83 -34.04 -12.14
CA LEU A 217 -4.77 -33.50 -10.78
C LEU A 217 -3.64 -34.12 -9.95
N ALA A 218 -3.43 -35.44 -10.05
CA ALA A 218 -2.35 -36.13 -9.32
C ALA A 218 -0.96 -35.71 -9.83
N LEU A 219 -0.78 -35.64 -11.16
CA LEU A 219 0.45 -35.15 -11.78
C LEU A 219 0.68 -33.69 -11.41
N GLY A 220 -0.36 -32.85 -11.45
CA GLY A 220 -0.25 -31.45 -11.07
C GLY A 220 0.15 -31.26 -9.60
N LEU A 221 -0.44 -32.04 -8.69
CA LEU A 221 -0.05 -32.07 -7.27
C LEU A 221 1.41 -32.51 -7.09
N LEU A 222 1.85 -33.55 -7.83
CA LEU A 222 3.21 -34.06 -7.77
C LEU A 222 4.22 -33.02 -8.29
N LEU A 223 3.89 -32.31 -9.37
CA LEU A 223 4.73 -31.23 -9.90
C LEU A 223 4.80 -30.03 -8.94
N LEU A 224 3.68 -29.62 -8.34
CA LEU A 224 3.67 -28.55 -7.33
C LEU A 224 4.48 -28.94 -6.09
N ALA A 225 4.36 -30.19 -5.63
CA ALA A 225 5.14 -30.71 -4.51
C ALA A 225 6.63 -30.78 -4.85
N GLY A 226 6.99 -31.25 -6.05
CA GLY A 226 8.36 -31.26 -6.55
C GLY A 226 8.95 -29.85 -6.63
N ALA A 227 8.20 -28.89 -7.18
CA ALA A 227 8.59 -27.48 -7.24
C ALA A 227 8.77 -26.87 -5.83
N PHE A 228 7.91 -27.23 -4.87
CA PHE A 228 8.03 -26.80 -3.48
C PHE A 228 9.30 -27.34 -2.82
N LEU A 229 9.65 -28.61 -3.06
CA LEU A 229 10.89 -29.21 -2.55
C LEU A 229 12.14 -28.59 -3.19
N LEU A 230 12.08 -28.25 -4.48
CA LEU A 230 13.17 -27.59 -5.23
C LEU A 230 13.18 -26.06 -5.06
N ASN A 231 12.31 -25.51 -4.22
CA ASN A 231 12.14 -24.06 -4.06
C ASN A 231 13.45 -23.29 -3.81
N PRO A 232 14.40 -23.74 -2.96
CA PRO A 232 15.65 -22.98 -2.74
C PRO A 232 16.49 -22.76 -4.01
N GLN A 233 16.38 -23.65 -5.00
CA GLN A 233 17.05 -23.52 -6.29
C GLN A 233 16.24 -22.62 -7.23
N LEU A 234 14.92 -22.83 -7.31
CA LEU A 234 14.01 -22.00 -8.12
C LEU A 234 13.99 -20.54 -7.67
N GLU A 235 14.05 -20.29 -6.36
CA GLU A 235 14.09 -18.95 -5.79
C GLU A 235 15.39 -18.23 -6.16
N ARG A 236 16.54 -18.92 -6.08
CA ARG A 236 17.83 -18.34 -6.51
C ARG A 236 17.85 -18.03 -8.00
N ALA A 237 17.39 -18.97 -8.84
CA ALA A 237 17.31 -18.77 -10.28
C ALA A 237 16.38 -17.61 -10.65
N SER A 238 15.17 -17.57 -10.07
CA SER A 238 14.19 -16.51 -10.35
C SER A 238 14.60 -15.13 -9.80
N ARG A 239 15.47 -15.07 -8.78
CA ARG A 239 16.08 -13.80 -8.34
C ARG A 239 17.11 -13.28 -9.33
N ALA A 240 17.90 -14.16 -9.94
CA ALA A 240 18.89 -13.76 -10.94
C ALA A 240 18.22 -13.10 -12.17
N TRP A 241 17.01 -13.53 -12.54
CA TRP A 241 16.24 -12.91 -13.63
C TRP A 241 15.87 -11.44 -13.39
N GLN A 242 15.90 -10.96 -12.14
CA GLN A 242 15.63 -9.54 -11.84
C GLN A 242 16.84 -8.64 -12.11
N TRP A 243 18.04 -9.22 -12.26
CA TRP A 243 19.31 -8.50 -12.35
C TRP A 243 20.11 -8.92 -13.60
N PRO A 244 19.57 -8.72 -14.81
CA PRO A 244 20.26 -9.11 -16.03
C PRO A 244 21.62 -8.41 -16.15
N GLY A 245 22.68 -9.19 -16.39
CA GLY A 245 24.04 -8.67 -16.61
C GLY A 245 24.79 -8.21 -15.35
N ARG A 246 24.27 -8.45 -14.14
CA ARG A 246 24.93 -8.07 -12.87
C ARG A 246 25.25 -9.27 -12.00
N GLU A 247 26.32 -9.15 -11.22
CA GLU A 247 26.67 -10.11 -10.18
C GLU A 247 25.85 -9.81 -8.91
N VAL A 248 24.93 -10.70 -8.56
CA VAL A 248 24.18 -10.62 -7.30
C VAL A 248 25.02 -11.27 -6.20
N LEU A 249 25.50 -10.47 -5.25
CA LEU A 249 26.35 -10.95 -4.14
C LEU A 249 25.51 -11.64 -3.06
N ALA A 250 24.41 -11.01 -2.68
CA ALA A 250 23.49 -11.51 -1.68
C ALA A 250 22.12 -10.84 -1.83
N GLY A 251 21.07 -11.51 -1.39
CA GLY A 251 19.73 -10.94 -1.33
C GLY A 251 18.87 -11.64 -0.30
N LEU A 252 18.11 -10.87 0.46
CA LEU A 252 17.29 -11.34 1.58
C LEU A 252 15.97 -10.57 1.61
N ASP A 253 14.94 -11.17 2.22
CA ASP A 253 13.67 -10.49 2.46
C ASP A 253 13.60 -10.07 3.93
N SER A 254 13.50 -8.78 4.19
CA SER A 254 13.26 -8.25 5.53
C SER A 254 11.76 -8.02 5.77
N PRO A 255 11.35 -7.76 7.02
CA PRO A 255 10.01 -7.27 7.34
C PRO A 255 9.69 -5.86 6.81
N TYR A 256 10.59 -5.23 6.05
CA TYR A 256 10.41 -3.87 5.51
C TYR A 256 10.54 -3.84 3.99
N ALA A 257 11.48 -4.59 3.42
CA ALA A 257 11.75 -4.59 1.98
C ALA A 257 12.48 -5.88 1.55
N ARG A 258 12.54 -6.11 0.24
CA ARG A 258 13.50 -7.05 -0.35
C ARG A 258 14.84 -6.33 -0.53
N LEU A 259 15.89 -6.82 0.13
CA LEU A 259 17.21 -6.24 0.04
C LEU A 259 18.08 -7.05 -0.93
N THR A 260 18.78 -6.37 -1.83
CA THR A 260 19.73 -6.98 -2.76
C THR A 260 21.02 -6.17 -2.81
N ALA A 261 22.16 -6.85 -2.79
CA ALA A 261 23.47 -6.26 -3.05
C ALA A 261 24.02 -6.78 -4.38
N THR A 262 24.40 -5.88 -5.28
CA THR A 262 25.01 -6.21 -6.58
C THR A 262 26.38 -5.60 -6.73
N ARG A 263 27.27 -6.26 -7.47
CA ARG A 263 28.60 -5.75 -7.83
C ARG A 263 28.65 -5.34 -9.29
N GLU A 264 29.22 -4.17 -9.55
CA GLU A 264 29.50 -3.65 -10.89
C GLU A 264 30.72 -2.73 -10.83
N GLY A 265 31.70 -2.93 -11.73
CA GLY A 265 32.84 -2.01 -11.86
C GLY A 265 33.67 -1.78 -10.58
N GLY A 266 33.73 -2.75 -9.66
CA GLY A 266 34.43 -2.62 -8.38
C GLY A 266 33.63 -1.91 -7.27
N GLN A 267 32.43 -1.41 -7.58
CA GLN A 267 31.50 -0.84 -6.61
C GLN A 267 30.43 -1.87 -6.21
N VAL A 268 29.93 -1.72 -4.98
CA VAL A 268 28.79 -2.48 -4.48
C VAL A 268 27.61 -1.55 -4.32
N SER A 269 26.49 -1.88 -4.95
CA SER A 269 25.24 -1.11 -4.83
C SER A 269 24.21 -1.90 -4.04
N PHE A 270 23.53 -1.22 -3.11
CA PHE A 270 22.50 -1.79 -2.26
C PHE A 270 21.13 -1.28 -2.72
N PHE A 271 20.18 -2.21 -2.81
CA PHE A 271 18.83 -1.95 -3.27
C PHE A 271 17.81 -2.46 -2.27
N ALA A 272 16.74 -1.70 -2.06
CA ALA A 272 15.56 -2.12 -1.30
C ALA A 272 14.36 -2.07 -2.25
N ASN A 273 13.65 -3.19 -2.43
CA ASN A 273 12.58 -3.35 -3.42
C ASN A 273 13.03 -2.93 -4.84
N ASN A 274 14.27 -3.26 -5.24
CA ASN A 274 14.89 -2.81 -6.50
C ASN A 274 15.11 -1.29 -6.64
N LEU A 275 14.77 -0.49 -5.63
CA LEU A 275 15.11 0.92 -5.55
C LEU A 275 16.53 1.07 -4.99
N TRP A 276 17.36 1.83 -5.70
CA TRP A 276 18.72 2.16 -5.25
C TRP A 276 18.67 2.88 -3.90
N GLN A 277 19.46 2.40 -2.94
CA GLN A 277 19.62 3.04 -1.63
C GLN A 277 20.92 3.82 -1.57
N PHE A 278 22.05 3.14 -1.80
CA PHE A 278 23.37 3.74 -1.85
C PHE A 278 24.35 2.82 -2.58
N THR A 279 25.49 3.39 -2.97
CA THR A 279 26.62 2.67 -3.57
C THR A 279 27.85 2.91 -2.70
N HIS A 280 28.71 1.90 -2.60
CA HIS A 280 29.98 1.98 -1.87
C HIS A 280 31.14 1.42 -2.73
N PRO A 281 32.27 2.13 -2.84
CA PRO A 281 32.53 3.48 -2.32
C PRO A 281 31.88 4.59 -3.18
N ASP A 282 31.37 5.64 -2.53
CA ASP A 282 30.86 6.88 -3.15
C ASP A 282 31.21 8.12 -2.27
N PRO A 283 32.47 8.59 -2.34
CA PRO A 283 32.94 9.73 -1.54
C PRO A 283 32.23 11.05 -1.88
N LEU A 284 31.75 11.24 -3.11
CA LEU A 284 31.02 12.45 -3.53
C LEU A 284 29.74 12.60 -2.71
N THR A 285 28.88 11.57 -2.72
CA THR A 285 27.63 11.59 -1.94
C THR A 285 27.93 11.63 -0.45
N GLY A 286 28.93 10.86 0.01
CA GLY A 286 29.34 10.81 1.41
C GLY A 286 29.74 12.18 1.98
N GLU A 287 30.63 12.89 1.29
CA GLU A 287 31.09 14.22 1.71
C GLU A 287 29.96 15.25 1.67
N HIS A 288 29.20 15.31 0.57
CA HIS A 288 28.10 16.27 0.42
C HIS A 288 26.99 16.05 1.46
N GLN A 289 26.66 14.79 1.76
CA GLN A 289 25.59 14.43 2.69
C GLN A 289 25.97 14.69 4.16
N THR A 290 27.27 14.70 4.49
CA THR A 290 27.74 14.79 5.87
C THR A 290 28.46 16.10 6.17
N GLN A 291 29.50 16.45 5.41
CA GLN A 291 30.41 17.55 5.76
C GLN A 291 29.73 18.90 5.72
N LEU A 292 28.84 19.15 4.75
CA LEU A 292 28.14 20.42 4.68
C LEU A 292 27.36 20.71 5.97
N GLY A 293 26.64 19.72 6.53
CA GLY A 293 25.93 19.88 7.81
C GLY A 293 26.88 20.02 9.02
N LEU A 294 28.01 19.30 9.02
CA LEU A 294 29.01 19.40 10.09
C LEU A 294 29.77 20.73 10.05
N LEU A 295 29.96 21.31 8.85
CA LEU A 295 30.64 22.59 8.65
C LEU A 295 29.80 23.77 9.09
N GLU A 296 28.46 23.69 9.09
CA GLU A 296 27.55 24.70 9.65
C GLU A 296 27.68 24.85 11.17
N HIS A 297 27.91 23.76 11.89
CA HIS A 297 28.09 23.81 13.34
C HIS A 297 29.54 24.19 13.69
N PRO A 298 29.83 25.08 14.65
CA PRO A 298 31.19 25.53 14.95
C PRO A 298 32.12 24.41 15.44
N ARG A 299 31.63 23.52 16.33
CA ARG A 299 32.41 22.39 16.88
C ARG A 299 31.51 21.18 17.23
N PRO A 300 31.05 20.41 16.23
CA PRO A 300 30.12 19.31 16.48
C PRO A 300 30.79 18.16 17.27
N ARG A 301 30.13 17.67 18.31
CA ARG A 301 30.59 16.54 19.15
C ARG A 301 29.67 15.34 19.06
N ARG A 302 28.36 15.57 19.15
CA ARG A 302 27.34 14.51 19.11
C ARG A 302 26.49 14.62 17.86
N VAL A 303 26.58 13.61 17.01
CA VAL A 303 25.91 13.57 15.71
C VAL A 303 24.87 12.47 15.69
N LEU A 304 23.67 12.78 15.21
CA LEU A 304 22.63 11.80 14.88
C LEU A 304 22.56 11.64 13.37
N LEU A 305 22.73 10.42 12.87
CA LEU A 305 22.57 10.09 11.46
C LEU A 305 21.30 9.23 11.29
N LEU A 306 20.35 9.71 10.48
CA LEU A 306 19.10 9.01 10.17
C LEU A 306 19.20 8.36 8.77
N GLY A 307 19.39 7.04 8.74
CA GLY A 307 19.52 6.23 7.53
C GLY A 307 20.70 6.60 6.61
N GLY A 308 20.61 6.20 5.34
CA GLY A 308 21.51 6.63 4.26
C GLY A 308 22.73 5.74 3.99
N GLY A 309 22.83 4.57 4.64
CA GLY A 309 23.94 3.63 4.44
C GLY A 309 25.16 3.98 5.29
N ALA A 310 25.34 3.23 6.38
CA ALA A 310 26.43 3.43 7.34
C ALA A 310 27.85 3.44 6.71
N PRO A 311 28.22 2.49 5.82
CA PRO A 311 29.58 2.40 5.27
C PRO A 311 30.05 3.66 4.51
N GLY A 312 29.13 4.36 3.82
CA GLY A 312 29.47 5.53 3.01
C GLY A 312 29.47 6.86 3.77
N LEU A 313 28.72 6.95 4.88
CA LEU A 313 28.51 8.22 5.58
C LEU A 313 29.30 8.33 6.88
N ILE A 314 29.42 7.24 7.64
CA ILE A 314 30.08 7.28 8.95
C ILE A 314 31.57 7.61 8.84
N PRO A 315 32.37 7.01 7.93
CA PRO A 315 33.78 7.39 7.78
C PRO A 315 33.96 8.88 7.52
N GLU A 316 33.08 9.46 6.71
CA GLU A 316 33.07 10.89 6.41
C GLU A 316 32.79 11.73 7.67
N ILE A 317 31.75 11.38 8.44
CA ILE A 317 31.47 12.06 9.72
C ILE A 317 32.69 12.01 10.65
N LEU A 318 33.34 10.85 10.74
CA LEU A 318 34.48 10.62 11.63
C LEU A 318 35.78 11.32 11.19
N LYS A 319 35.87 11.84 9.96
CA LYS A 319 36.94 12.77 9.53
C LYS A 319 36.93 14.03 10.41
N THR A 320 35.76 14.47 10.88
CA THR A 320 35.65 15.57 11.84
C THR A 320 36.05 15.09 13.25
N LYS A 321 37.31 15.33 13.64
CA LYS A 321 37.89 14.84 14.89
C LYS A 321 37.16 15.28 16.16
N SER A 322 36.42 16.39 16.14
CA SER A 322 35.64 16.83 17.30
C SER A 322 34.44 15.94 17.61
N VAL A 323 33.99 15.11 16.66
CA VAL A 323 32.88 14.17 16.85
C VAL A 323 33.32 13.04 17.78
N THR A 324 32.70 12.97 18.95
CA THR A 324 32.98 11.98 19.99
C THR A 324 31.98 10.82 19.96
N GLN A 325 30.76 11.06 19.47
CA GLN A 325 29.71 10.05 19.40
C GLN A 325 28.84 10.26 18.14
N VAL A 326 28.58 9.15 17.44
CA VAL A 326 27.61 9.09 16.35
C VAL A 326 26.52 8.08 16.72
N ASP A 327 25.28 8.54 16.83
CA ASP A 327 24.13 7.65 16.92
C ASP A 327 23.60 7.42 15.49
N TYR A 328 23.63 6.18 15.00
CA TYR A 328 23.12 5.79 13.68
C TYR A 328 21.79 5.08 13.84
N VAL A 329 20.72 5.68 13.31
CA VAL A 329 19.37 5.12 13.38
C VAL A 329 18.98 4.53 12.03
N GLU A 330 18.69 3.24 12.03
CA GLU A 330 18.26 2.47 10.86
C GLU A 330 17.01 1.67 11.20
N LEU A 331 16.01 1.70 10.33
CA LEU A 331 14.75 0.97 10.51
C LEU A 331 14.97 -0.54 10.33
N ASP A 332 15.78 -0.92 9.33
CA ASP A 332 15.95 -2.31 8.93
C ASP A 332 17.30 -2.89 9.38
N PRO A 333 17.34 -3.68 10.47
CA PRO A 333 18.57 -4.33 10.92
C PRO A 333 19.14 -5.32 9.88
N GLN A 334 18.31 -5.84 8.97
CA GLN A 334 18.78 -6.75 7.93
C GLN A 334 19.58 -6.03 6.84
N LEU A 335 19.38 -4.71 6.65
CA LEU A 335 20.21 -3.92 5.76
C LEU A 335 21.64 -3.82 6.30
N VAL A 336 21.77 -3.51 7.59
CA VAL A 336 23.08 -3.48 8.27
C VAL A 336 23.74 -4.86 8.30
N ALA A 337 22.97 -5.93 8.44
CA ALA A 337 23.49 -7.29 8.34
C ALA A 337 24.02 -7.61 6.93
N LEU A 338 23.29 -7.22 5.88
CA LEU A 338 23.72 -7.36 4.49
C LEU A 338 24.99 -6.55 4.20
N GLU A 339 25.06 -5.31 4.69
CA GLU A 339 26.26 -4.46 4.61
C GLU A 339 27.47 -5.15 5.23
N ARG A 340 27.34 -5.66 6.47
CA ARG A 340 28.42 -6.37 7.16
C ARG A 340 28.87 -7.63 6.44
N GLN A 341 27.94 -8.37 5.83
CA GLN A 341 28.23 -9.58 5.07
C GLN A 341 29.03 -9.25 3.80
N VAL A 342 28.66 -8.17 3.10
CA VAL A 342 29.18 -7.86 1.77
C VAL A 342 30.43 -6.96 1.82
N LEU A 343 30.53 -6.07 2.81
CA LEU A 343 31.58 -5.07 2.98
C LEU A 343 32.43 -5.35 4.23
N ALA A 344 32.97 -6.57 4.34
CA ALA A 344 33.75 -6.98 5.49
C ALA A 344 34.85 -5.95 5.86
N GLY A 345 34.88 -5.52 7.13
CA GLY A 345 35.84 -4.53 7.65
C GLY A 345 35.41 -3.06 7.56
N ALA A 346 34.41 -2.71 6.75
CA ALA A 346 33.95 -1.33 6.58
C ALA A 346 32.95 -0.85 7.65
N MET A 347 32.69 -1.65 8.69
CA MET A 347 31.60 -1.43 9.66
C MET A 347 32.07 -1.40 11.13
N ASP A 348 33.38 -1.47 11.39
CA ASP A 348 33.94 -1.36 12.73
C ASP A 348 34.24 0.12 13.06
N PHE A 349 33.29 0.74 13.76
CA PHE A 349 33.37 2.15 14.12
C PHE A 349 33.32 2.28 15.64
N GLY A 350 34.47 2.37 16.30
CA GLY A 350 34.56 2.46 17.77
C GLY A 350 33.83 3.64 18.43
N ARG A 351 33.30 4.60 17.65
CA ARG A 351 32.56 5.79 18.12
C ARG A 351 31.07 5.80 17.73
N VAL A 352 30.54 4.68 17.23
CA VAL A 352 29.16 4.61 16.69
C VAL A 352 28.26 3.73 17.55
N ARG A 353 27.06 4.23 17.84
CA ARG A 353 25.97 3.43 18.40
C ARG A 353 24.93 3.14 17.31
N PHE A 354 24.77 1.87 16.96
CA PHE A 354 23.71 1.43 16.04
C PHE A 354 22.37 1.29 16.79
N ILE A 355 21.32 1.89 16.24
CA ILE A 355 19.97 1.93 16.82
C ILE A 355 18.99 1.42 15.76
N TYR A 356 18.35 0.29 16.04
CA TYR A 356 17.43 -0.37 15.10
C TYR A 356 15.97 -0.01 15.39
N GLU A 357 15.57 1.21 15.03
CA GLU A 357 14.25 1.77 15.33
C GLU A 357 13.82 2.78 14.24
N ASP A 358 12.51 3.05 14.12
CA ASP A 358 12.01 4.15 13.29
C ASP A 358 12.56 5.49 13.82
N ALA A 359 13.13 6.30 12.93
CA ALA A 359 13.81 7.54 13.30
C ALA A 359 12.88 8.57 14.00
N ARG A 360 11.63 8.66 13.56
CA ARG A 360 10.64 9.56 14.17
C ARG A 360 10.20 9.05 15.55
N ARG A 361 10.10 7.73 15.74
CA ARG A 361 9.86 7.10 17.04
C ARG A 361 11.02 7.32 18.00
N PHE A 362 12.25 7.02 17.57
CA PHE A 362 13.46 7.23 18.35
C PHE A 362 13.59 8.68 18.85
N LEU A 363 13.43 9.65 17.95
CA LEU A 363 13.49 11.08 18.33
C LEU A 363 12.35 11.50 19.27
N SER A 364 11.20 10.82 19.21
CA SER A 364 10.09 11.10 20.12
C SER A 364 10.35 10.57 21.53
N SER A 365 10.99 9.41 21.66
CA SER A 365 11.21 8.72 22.93
C SER A 365 12.52 9.08 23.64
N THR A 366 13.57 9.45 22.91
CA THR A 366 14.91 9.70 23.48
C THR A 366 15.02 11.07 24.12
N ASP A 367 15.60 11.19 25.32
CA ASP A 367 15.91 12.50 25.92
C ASP A 367 17.24 13.10 25.45
N SER A 368 17.94 12.38 24.58
CA SER A 368 19.20 12.81 23.98
C SER A 368 19.03 14.04 23.09
N ARG A 369 19.94 15.00 23.26
CA ARG A 369 20.14 16.14 22.37
C ARG A 369 21.42 15.98 21.53
N TYR A 370 21.44 16.63 20.37
CA TYR A 370 22.50 16.51 19.37
C TYR A 370 22.95 17.89 18.86
N ASP A 371 24.24 18.01 18.58
CA ASP A 371 24.83 19.18 17.93
C ASP A 371 24.46 19.20 16.44
N VAL A 372 24.43 18.03 15.80
CA VAL A 372 24.07 17.91 14.38
C VAL A 372 23.17 16.71 14.19
N ILE A 373 22.03 16.92 13.53
CA ILE A 373 21.15 15.85 13.05
C ILE A 373 21.22 15.84 11.51
N LEU A 374 21.74 14.77 10.96
CA LEU A 374 21.84 14.52 9.52
C LEU A 374 20.74 13.55 9.10
N MET A 375 19.81 14.00 8.26
CA MET A 375 18.81 13.12 7.66
C MET A 375 19.24 12.74 6.24
N ALA A 376 19.64 11.48 6.10
CA ALA A 376 20.08 10.86 4.86
C ALA A 376 19.02 9.88 4.30
N LEU A 377 17.75 10.19 4.57
CA LEU A 377 16.62 9.46 4.00
C LEU A 377 16.33 9.93 2.56
N PRO A 378 15.76 9.05 1.71
CA PRO A 378 15.24 9.45 0.41
C PRO A 378 14.16 10.53 0.53
N GLY A 379 13.93 11.26 -0.57
CA GLY A 379 12.87 12.26 -0.62
C GLY A 379 11.47 11.68 -0.38
N PRO A 380 10.46 12.51 -0.04
CA PRO A 380 9.09 12.11 0.31
C PRO A 380 8.26 11.54 -0.86
N GLN A 381 8.66 10.36 -1.36
CA GLN A 381 8.05 9.68 -2.51
C GLN A 381 6.81 8.83 -2.17
N ASN A 382 6.56 8.58 -0.89
CA ASN A 382 5.41 7.81 -0.40
C ASN A 382 4.97 8.32 0.98
N ALA A 383 3.83 7.84 1.48
CA ALA A 383 3.30 8.27 2.78
C ALA A 383 4.28 8.00 3.93
N GLN A 384 5.04 6.89 3.87
CA GLN A 384 6.05 6.53 4.87
C GLN A 384 7.21 7.53 4.92
N LEU A 385 7.73 7.97 3.77
CA LEU A 385 8.84 8.93 3.69
C LEU A 385 8.37 10.36 3.94
N ASN A 386 7.16 10.71 3.48
CA ASN A 386 6.58 12.04 3.68
C ASN A 386 6.54 12.45 5.15
N ARG A 387 6.32 11.51 6.08
CA ARG A 387 6.27 11.75 7.52
C ARG A 387 7.54 12.38 8.11
N TYR A 388 8.67 12.33 7.39
CA TYR A 388 9.97 12.93 7.76
C TYR A 388 10.15 14.35 7.23
N TYR A 389 9.19 14.86 6.46
CA TYR A 389 9.21 16.19 5.86
C TYR A 389 7.99 17.02 6.27
N THR A 390 7.31 16.64 7.36
CA THR A 390 6.15 17.34 7.90
C THR A 390 6.58 18.32 8.99
N ARG A 391 5.76 19.36 9.19
CA ARG A 391 5.90 20.31 10.30
C ARG A 391 6.00 19.57 11.65
N GLU A 392 5.20 18.53 11.84
CA GLU A 392 5.17 17.73 13.07
C GLU A 392 6.52 17.05 13.34
N PHE A 393 7.14 16.43 12.32
CA PHE A 393 8.45 15.82 12.45
C PHE A 393 9.56 16.85 12.66
N PHE A 394 9.56 17.96 11.92
CA PHE A 394 10.52 19.04 12.15
C PHE A 394 10.42 19.58 13.58
N GLY A 395 9.21 19.66 14.15
CA GLY A 395 9.00 20.01 15.56
C GLY A 395 9.63 19.00 16.54
N ILE A 396 9.59 17.70 16.21
CA ILE A 396 10.28 16.67 16.98
C ILE A 396 11.80 16.87 16.90
N VAL A 397 12.35 17.09 15.70
CA VAL A 397 13.78 17.35 15.48
C VAL A 397 14.25 18.57 16.27
N ALA A 398 13.51 19.69 16.20
CA ALA A 398 13.86 20.93 16.90
C ALA A 398 14.02 20.74 18.42
N ARG A 399 13.20 19.88 19.04
CA ARG A 399 13.30 19.58 20.49
C ARG A 399 14.52 18.74 20.86
N ARG A 400 15.12 18.04 19.90
CA ARG A 400 16.30 17.16 20.09
C ARG A 400 17.60 17.79 19.60
N LEU A 401 17.58 19.05 19.16
CA LEU A 401 18.80 19.82 18.92
C LEU A 401 19.25 20.53 20.19
N GLU A 402 20.57 20.71 20.30
CA GLU A 402 21.17 21.68 21.20
C GLU A 402 20.85 23.13 20.75
N PRO A 403 21.04 24.16 21.60
CA PRO A 403 20.76 25.55 21.22
C PRO A 403 21.50 26.01 19.95
N GLN A 404 22.75 25.56 19.73
CA GLN A 404 23.51 25.82 18.51
C GLN A 404 23.41 24.67 17.50
N GLY A 405 22.45 23.77 17.68
CA GLY A 405 22.33 22.57 16.88
C GLY A 405 21.95 22.85 15.43
N VAL A 406 22.38 21.98 14.52
CA VAL A 406 22.09 22.07 13.09
C VAL A 406 21.34 20.81 12.64
N PHE A 407 20.20 21.00 11.99
CA PHE A 407 19.52 19.96 11.23
C PHE A 407 19.86 20.09 9.75
N SER A 408 20.22 19.00 9.07
CA SER A 408 20.52 19.02 7.64
C SER A 408 19.88 17.86 6.88
N PHE A 409 19.34 18.16 5.70
CA PHE A 409 18.87 17.18 4.72
C PHE A 409 18.93 17.73 3.30
N SER A 410 18.71 16.89 2.29
CA SER A 410 18.65 17.33 0.89
C SER A 410 17.45 16.81 0.13
N LEU A 411 17.02 17.57 -0.87
CA LEU A 411 16.02 17.18 -1.86
C LEU A 411 16.57 17.37 -3.27
N ALA A 412 15.99 16.66 -4.25
CA ALA A 412 16.38 16.79 -5.65
C ALA A 412 16.15 18.22 -6.16
N GLY A 413 17.21 18.81 -6.71
CA GLY A 413 17.30 20.20 -7.14
C GLY A 413 17.65 20.33 -8.63
N SER A 414 18.48 21.29 -8.98
CA SER A 414 19.00 21.48 -10.33
C SER A 414 20.28 22.31 -10.23
N ALA A 415 21.30 21.97 -11.02
CA ALA A 415 22.54 22.74 -11.04
C ALA A 415 22.36 24.15 -11.62
N THR A 416 21.43 24.32 -12.57
CA THR A 416 21.27 25.54 -13.37
C THR A 416 19.99 26.29 -13.05
N SER A 417 18.83 25.76 -13.45
CA SER A 417 17.53 26.40 -13.27
C SER A 417 16.48 25.41 -12.75
N LEU A 418 15.57 25.91 -11.93
CA LEU A 418 14.47 25.14 -11.38
C LEU A 418 13.22 25.30 -12.24
N GLN A 419 12.69 24.18 -12.72
CA GLN A 419 11.35 24.15 -13.32
C GLN A 419 10.30 24.59 -12.27
N PRO A 420 9.18 25.23 -12.67
CA PRO A 420 8.18 25.75 -11.73
C PRO A 420 7.66 24.72 -10.73
N LEU A 421 7.43 23.48 -11.16
CA LEU A 421 6.95 22.41 -10.29
C LEU A 421 8.00 21.98 -9.25
N ARG A 422 9.27 21.86 -9.66
CA ARG A 422 10.40 21.56 -8.77
C ARG A 422 10.63 22.71 -7.78
N ALA A 423 10.49 23.95 -8.23
CA ALA A 423 10.55 25.14 -7.38
C ALA A 423 9.45 25.14 -6.30
N ALA A 424 8.20 24.87 -6.67
CA ALA A 424 7.08 24.77 -5.73
C ALA A 424 7.29 23.64 -4.71
N TYR A 425 7.81 22.50 -5.15
CA TYR A 425 8.15 21.37 -4.27
C TYR A 425 9.25 21.73 -3.24
N LEU A 426 10.33 22.38 -3.67
CA LEU A 426 11.39 22.82 -2.76
C LEU A 426 10.92 23.95 -1.83
N ALA A 427 10.05 24.85 -2.32
CA ALA A 427 9.47 25.92 -1.51
C ALA A 427 8.56 25.36 -0.41
N LEU A 428 7.79 24.31 -0.69
CA LEU A 428 6.99 23.62 0.33
C LEU A 428 7.86 23.13 1.49
N ALA A 429 9.01 22.49 1.20
CA ALA A 429 9.95 22.07 2.25
C ALA A 429 10.56 23.27 2.99
N TYR A 430 10.97 24.32 2.27
CA TYR A 430 11.50 25.56 2.82
C TYR A 430 10.53 26.24 3.81
N HIS A 431 9.28 26.46 3.38
CA HIS A 431 8.26 27.09 4.22
C HIS A 431 7.85 26.19 5.40
N THR A 432 7.82 24.87 5.21
CA THR A 432 7.53 23.92 6.31
C THR A 432 8.61 23.98 7.39
N LEU A 433 9.90 24.07 7.02
CA LEU A 433 10.98 24.30 7.97
C LEU A 433 10.84 25.65 8.68
N GLY A 434 10.56 26.71 7.93
CA GLY A 434 10.41 28.07 8.48
C GLY A 434 9.23 28.25 9.44
N ARG A 435 8.28 27.30 9.47
CA ARG A 435 7.21 27.26 10.49
C ARG A 435 7.67 26.73 11.85
N VAL A 436 8.81 26.04 11.90
CA VAL A 436 9.32 25.39 13.11
C VAL A 436 10.62 26.05 13.59
N PHE A 437 11.54 26.31 12.67
CA PHE A 437 12.87 26.83 12.98
C PHE A 437 12.94 28.34 12.78
N PRO A 438 13.53 29.09 13.72
CA PRO A 438 13.73 30.53 13.57
C PRO A 438 14.81 30.90 12.56
N GLU A 439 15.72 29.98 12.24
CA GLU A 439 16.79 30.17 11.25
C GLU A 439 16.79 28.99 10.26
N VAL A 440 16.73 29.32 8.96
CA VAL A 440 16.75 28.36 7.85
C VAL A 440 17.68 28.88 6.75
N LEU A 441 18.58 28.02 6.31
CA LEU A 441 19.52 28.29 5.22
C LEU A 441 19.41 27.20 4.16
N VAL A 442 19.60 27.56 2.89
CA VAL A 442 19.48 26.62 1.77
C VAL A 442 20.62 26.81 0.80
N PHE A 443 21.31 25.72 0.44
CA PHE A 443 22.37 25.73 -0.57
C PHE A 443 21.88 25.19 -1.92
N PRO A 444 22.20 25.88 -3.03
CA PRO A 444 21.87 25.42 -4.38
C PRO A 444 22.73 24.23 -4.80
N GLY A 445 22.24 23.47 -5.78
CA GLY A 445 22.95 22.33 -6.35
C GLY A 445 21.99 21.32 -6.98
N GLU A 446 22.55 20.27 -7.59
CA GLU A 446 21.76 19.12 -8.07
C GLU A 446 20.91 18.50 -6.98
N ARG A 447 21.43 18.54 -5.74
CA ARG A 447 20.67 18.31 -4.51
C ARG A 447 20.66 19.60 -3.71
N VAL A 448 19.50 20.23 -3.63
CA VAL A 448 19.33 21.41 -2.79
C VAL A 448 19.40 20.97 -1.34
N ARG A 449 20.31 21.58 -0.58
CA ARG A 449 20.59 21.23 0.81
C ARG A 449 19.90 22.23 1.71
N PHE A 450 19.16 21.73 2.69
CA PHE A 450 18.47 22.53 3.69
C PHE A 450 19.19 22.40 5.02
N PHE A 451 19.30 23.53 5.72
CA PHE A 451 19.80 23.62 7.08
C PHE A 451 18.82 24.39 7.93
N ALA A 452 18.68 23.99 9.18
CA ALA A 452 17.84 24.67 10.14
C ALA A 452 18.45 24.63 11.54
N SER A 453 18.27 25.70 12.31
CA SER A 453 18.76 25.81 13.68
C SER A 453 17.68 26.37 14.62
N PRO A 454 17.60 25.92 15.89
CA PRO A 454 16.65 26.45 16.85
C PRO A 454 17.04 27.86 17.37
N SER A 455 18.25 28.34 17.08
CA SER A 455 18.71 29.70 17.41
C SER A 455 19.10 30.46 16.15
N LYS A 456 19.06 31.80 16.21
CA LYS A 456 19.56 32.66 15.12
C LYS A 456 21.07 32.87 15.23
N GLY A 457 21.74 33.11 14.10
CA GLY A 457 23.17 33.38 14.02
C GLY A 457 24.05 32.13 14.12
N VAL A 458 23.47 30.94 13.91
CA VAL A 458 24.20 29.66 13.93
C VAL A 458 24.64 29.27 12.52
N LEU A 459 23.73 29.38 11.55
CA LEU A 459 23.96 28.98 10.16
C LEU A 459 24.82 30.00 9.41
N VAL A 460 25.66 29.50 8.50
CA VAL A 460 26.71 30.26 7.81
C VAL A 460 26.46 30.24 6.31
N ALA A 461 25.98 31.36 5.76
CA ALA A 461 25.77 31.50 4.31
C ALA A 461 27.07 31.78 3.52
N ASP A 462 28.11 32.27 4.20
CA ASP A 462 29.37 32.67 3.57
C ASP A 462 30.29 31.46 3.34
N PRO A 463 30.59 31.11 2.07
CA PRO A 463 31.47 29.98 1.77
C PRO A 463 32.89 30.17 2.31
N GLU A 464 33.41 31.39 2.45
CA GLU A 464 34.78 31.61 2.96
C GLU A 464 34.93 31.11 4.40
N VAL A 465 33.89 31.31 5.22
CA VAL A 465 33.85 30.78 6.59
C VAL A 465 33.85 29.26 6.59
N LEU A 466 33.13 28.61 5.67
CA LEU A 466 33.14 27.15 5.54
C LEU A 466 34.53 26.63 5.14
N VAL A 467 35.19 27.30 4.20
CA VAL A 467 36.58 26.99 3.80
C VAL A 467 37.54 27.15 4.95
N SER A 468 37.41 28.22 5.75
CA SER A 468 38.23 28.42 6.95
C SER A 468 38.03 27.28 7.98
N ARG A 469 36.79 26.76 8.11
CA ARG A 469 36.48 25.64 9.00
C ARG A 469 37.08 24.32 8.50
N ILE A 470 37.11 24.09 7.19
CA ILE A 470 37.79 22.93 6.58
C ILE A 470 39.29 22.97 6.94
N ALA A 471 39.94 24.11 6.73
CA ALA A 471 41.36 24.30 7.03
C ALA A 471 41.65 24.14 8.54
N ALA A 472 40.88 24.80 9.40
CA ALA A 472 41.05 24.75 10.85
C ALA A 472 40.87 23.33 11.43
N ARG A 473 40.00 22.52 10.81
CA ARG A 473 39.75 21.12 11.22
C ARG A 473 40.68 20.11 10.55
N GLN A 474 41.53 20.55 9.62
CA GLN A 474 42.43 19.70 8.83
C GLN A 474 41.68 18.56 8.12
N LEU A 475 40.52 18.85 7.55
CA LEU A 475 39.71 17.85 6.85
C LEU A 475 40.35 17.54 5.48
N LYS A 476 40.48 16.25 5.18
CA LYS A 476 40.91 15.76 3.85
C LYS A 476 39.68 15.36 3.06
N LEU A 477 39.27 16.25 2.15
CA LEU A 477 38.04 16.16 1.37
C LEU A 477 38.35 16.30 -0.12
N ASP A 478 37.71 15.50 -0.95
CA ASP A 478 37.92 15.46 -2.40
C ASP A 478 36.91 16.34 -3.15
N TYR A 479 35.67 16.43 -2.66
CA TYR A 479 34.54 17.07 -3.32
C TYR A 479 34.00 18.30 -2.57
N VAL A 480 33.99 18.26 -1.23
CA VAL A 480 33.64 19.44 -0.41
C VAL A 480 34.91 20.22 -0.08
N ARG A 481 35.36 21.05 -1.03
CA ARG A 481 36.60 21.83 -0.91
C ARG A 481 36.44 23.27 -1.37
N ASP A 482 37.46 24.07 -1.09
CA ASP A 482 37.61 25.48 -1.42
C ASP A 482 36.96 25.92 -2.74
N TYR A 483 37.47 25.44 -3.87
CA TYR A 483 37.04 25.89 -5.20
C TYR A 483 35.57 25.58 -5.47
N TYR A 484 35.10 24.38 -5.13
CA TYR A 484 33.70 23.99 -5.34
C TYR A 484 32.75 24.76 -4.43
N LEU A 485 33.10 24.96 -3.15
CA LEU A 485 32.26 25.72 -2.22
C LEU A 485 32.09 27.18 -2.68
N LEU A 486 33.18 27.83 -3.08
CA LEU A 486 33.14 29.21 -3.57
C LEU A 486 32.31 29.35 -4.84
N GLN A 487 32.40 28.37 -5.75
CA GLN A 487 31.63 28.35 -7.00
C GLN A 487 30.14 28.03 -6.77
N ASP A 488 29.84 26.96 -6.04
CA ASP A 488 28.48 26.45 -5.84
C ASP A 488 27.66 27.37 -4.94
N LEU A 489 28.29 27.98 -3.94
CA LEU A 489 27.67 28.91 -3.01
C LEU A 489 27.91 30.37 -3.38
N SER A 490 28.22 30.67 -4.64
CA SER A 490 28.35 32.06 -5.10
C SER A 490 27.08 32.87 -4.87
N SER A 491 27.23 34.16 -4.52
CA SER A 491 26.11 35.05 -4.19
C SER A 491 24.97 35.06 -5.22
N PRO A 492 25.23 35.06 -6.56
CA PRO A 492 24.16 34.99 -7.56
C PRO A 492 23.33 33.70 -7.48
N ARG A 493 23.95 32.55 -7.22
CA ARG A 493 23.26 31.25 -7.13
C ARG A 493 22.41 31.16 -5.87
N GLN A 494 22.94 31.61 -4.74
CA GLN A 494 22.19 31.67 -3.49
C GLN A 494 20.98 32.62 -3.61
N GLU A 495 21.18 33.80 -4.19
CA GLU A 495 20.12 34.80 -4.34
C GLU A 495 19.04 34.35 -5.33
N TYR A 496 19.42 33.70 -6.44
CA TYR A 496 18.47 33.07 -7.37
C TYR A 496 17.57 32.07 -6.63
N LEU A 497 18.16 31.12 -5.90
CA LEU A 497 17.40 30.11 -5.17
C LEU A 497 16.48 30.75 -4.13
N ARG A 498 16.99 31.71 -3.35
CA ARG A 498 16.20 32.43 -2.33
C ARG A 498 14.98 33.11 -2.95
N ARG A 499 15.15 33.83 -4.07
CA ARG A 499 14.05 34.50 -4.77
C ARG A 499 13.02 33.51 -5.31
N VAL A 500 13.48 32.41 -5.91
CA VAL A 500 12.59 31.37 -6.46
C VAL A 500 11.74 30.74 -5.36
N LEU A 501 12.35 30.41 -4.21
CA LEU A 501 11.65 29.82 -3.07
C LEU A 501 10.67 30.81 -2.42
N ALA A 502 11.11 32.05 -2.17
CA ALA A 502 10.29 33.08 -1.53
C ALA A 502 9.12 33.56 -2.41
N GLY A 503 9.24 33.46 -3.73
CA GLY A 503 8.19 33.82 -4.69
C GLY A 503 7.06 32.80 -4.81
N GLN A 504 7.16 31.62 -4.19
CA GLN A 504 6.10 30.62 -4.20
C GLN A 504 5.05 30.89 -3.11
N VAL A 505 3.86 30.31 -3.28
CA VAL A 505 2.81 30.36 -2.26
C VAL A 505 3.29 29.59 -1.02
N PRO A 506 3.19 30.16 0.20
CA PRO A 506 3.70 29.56 1.44
C PRO A 506 2.80 28.44 1.94
N GLU A 507 2.87 27.30 1.26
CA GLU A 507 2.22 26.05 1.64
C GLU A 507 3.04 25.32 2.73
N VAL A 508 2.37 24.46 3.51
CA VAL A 508 3.00 23.70 4.60
C VAL A 508 2.64 22.23 4.47
N ASN A 509 3.65 21.36 4.57
CA ASN A 509 3.47 19.93 4.60
C ASN A 509 3.14 19.47 6.03
N THR A 510 2.06 18.72 6.19
CA THR A 510 1.60 18.23 7.51
C THR A 510 1.22 16.77 7.42
N ASP A 511 1.14 16.08 8.55
CA ASP A 511 0.74 14.68 8.61
C ASP A 511 -0.63 14.41 7.94
N LEU A 512 -1.64 15.25 8.19
CA LEU A 512 -2.99 15.08 7.61
C LEU A 512 -3.15 15.67 6.21
N ASN A 513 -2.15 16.44 5.75
CA ASN A 513 -2.09 17.01 4.41
C ASN A 513 -0.68 16.80 3.83
N PRO A 514 -0.37 15.58 3.37
CA PRO A 514 0.95 15.20 2.88
C PRO A 514 1.21 15.80 1.48
N ARG A 515 1.39 17.12 1.39
CA ARG A 515 1.56 17.83 0.12
C ARG A 515 2.85 17.49 -0.61
N CYS A 516 3.92 17.08 0.09
CA CYS A 516 5.13 16.65 -0.62
C CYS A 516 4.87 15.41 -1.47
N TYR A 517 4.03 14.49 -0.99
CA TYR A 517 3.57 13.32 -1.75
C TYR A 517 2.79 13.72 -3.03
N PHE A 518 1.94 14.75 -2.96
CA PHE A 518 1.25 15.29 -4.15
C PHE A 518 2.21 15.85 -5.21
N TYR A 519 3.22 16.60 -4.77
CA TYR A 519 4.21 17.16 -5.69
C TYR A 519 5.12 16.10 -6.30
N ASP A 520 5.48 15.06 -5.54
CA ASP A 520 6.21 13.92 -6.06
C ASP A 520 5.40 13.19 -7.14
N LEU A 521 4.11 12.94 -6.88
CA LEU A 521 3.18 12.35 -7.86
C LEU A 521 3.11 13.18 -9.16
N LEU A 522 3.05 14.52 -9.05
CA LEU A 522 3.08 15.40 -10.22
C LEU A 522 4.42 15.38 -10.95
N LEU A 523 5.54 15.36 -10.22
CA LEU A 523 6.88 15.35 -10.81
C LEU A 523 7.12 14.04 -11.56
N SER A 524 6.74 12.89 -10.99
CA SER A 524 6.76 11.61 -11.67
C SER A 524 5.84 11.61 -12.90
N GLY A 525 4.61 12.13 -12.77
CA GLY A 525 3.68 12.25 -13.90
C GLY A 525 4.22 13.11 -15.05
N VAL A 526 4.98 14.18 -14.76
CA VAL A 526 5.65 15.02 -15.76
C VAL A 526 6.80 14.27 -16.43
N GLN A 527 7.65 13.60 -15.65
CA GLN A 527 8.76 12.80 -16.18
C GLN A 527 8.27 11.69 -17.12
N GLU A 528 7.09 11.15 -16.84
CA GLU A 528 6.47 10.05 -17.59
C GLU A 528 5.52 10.50 -18.70
N GLY A 529 5.31 11.81 -18.88
CA GLY A 529 4.47 12.36 -19.96
C GLY A 529 2.96 12.10 -19.81
N LEU A 530 2.46 11.88 -18.58
CA LEU A 530 1.05 11.58 -18.35
C LEU A 530 0.17 12.85 -18.34
N PRO A 531 -1.03 12.82 -18.96
CA PRO A 531 -1.96 13.97 -18.94
C PRO A 531 -2.59 14.23 -17.56
N PHE A 532 -2.34 13.35 -16.58
CA PHE A 532 -2.91 13.44 -15.23
C PHE A 532 -2.45 14.69 -14.46
N LYS A 533 -1.29 15.26 -14.81
CA LYS A 533 -0.77 16.50 -14.22
C LYS A 533 -1.77 17.65 -14.35
N GLU A 534 -2.35 17.85 -15.53
CA GLU A 534 -3.26 18.97 -15.78
C GLU A 534 -4.55 18.82 -14.97
N VAL A 535 -5.08 17.60 -14.89
CA VAL A 535 -6.27 17.27 -14.09
C VAL A 535 -6.02 17.56 -12.61
N LEU A 536 -4.89 17.09 -12.07
CA LEU A 536 -4.55 17.30 -10.66
C LEU A 536 -4.34 18.78 -10.32
N LEU A 537 -3.65 19.54 -11.17
CA LEU A 537 -3.45 20.97 -10.97
C LEU A 537 -4.75 21.75 -11.08
N PHE A 538 -5.63 21.37 -12.01
CA PHE A 538 -6.97 21.93 -12.16
C PHE A 538 -7.83 21.70 -10.91
N LEU A 539 -7.79 20.48 -10.35
CA LEU A 539 -8.52 20.13 -9.13
C LEU A 539 -7.93 20.81 -7.89
N LYS A 540 -6.61 20.97 -7.80
CA LYS A 540 -5.92 21.66 -6.70
C LYS A 540 -6.46 23.07 -6.48
N ASN A 541 -6.73 23.80 -7.56
CA ASN A 541 -7.18 25.19 -7.50
C ASN A 541 -8.69 25.34 -7.23
N ARG A 542 -9.41 24.24 -6.97
CA ARG A 542 -10.85 24.27 -6.72
C ARG A 542 -11.22 23.68 -5.38
N SER A 543 -12.30 24.23 -4.81
CA SER A 543 -12.91 23.70 -3.61
C SER A 543 -13.48 22.30 -3.86
N PRO A 544 -13.27 21.34 -2.92
CA PRO A 544 -13.86 20.01 -3.01
C PRO A 544 -15.39 20.03 -3.01
N VAL A 545 -16.01 21.10 -2.49
CA VAL A 545 -17.47 21.26 -2.37
C VAL A 545 -18.19 21.12 -3.71
N GLY A 546 -17.59 21.62 -4.81
CA GLY A 546 -18.17 21.49 -6.14
C GLY A 546 -18.26 20.04 -6.62
N LEU A 547 -17.24 19.22 -6.33
CA LEU A 547 -17.26 17.78 -6.62
C LEU A 547 -18.31 17.07 -5.74
N TRP A 548 -18.41 17.45 -4.46
CA TRP A 548 -19.38 16.86 -3.53
C TRP A 548 -20.81 17.16 -3.97
N ALA A 549 -21.07 18.39 -4.40
CA ALA A 549 -22.37 18.80 -4.94
C ALA A 549 -22.70 18.07 -6.25
N ALA A 550 -21.73 17.91 -7.15
CA ALA A 550 -21.92 17.17 -8.40
C ALA A 550 -22.21 15.68 -8.15
N LEU A 551 -21.49 15.05 -7.23
CA LEU A 551 -21.75 13.66 -6.82
C LEU A 551 -23.11 13.53 -6.14
N GLY A 552 -23.46 14.46 -5.25
CA GLY A 552 -24.78 14.53 -4.62
C GLY A 552 -25.91 14.68 -5.65
N LEU A 553 -25.77 15.59 -6.62
CA LEU A 553 -26.74 15.74 -7.72
C LEU A 553 -26.81 14.46 -8.56
N GLY A 554 -25.67 13.82 -8.84
CA GLY A 554 -25.60 12.53 -9.52
C GLY A 554 -26.39 11.45 -8.77
N THR A 555 -26.23 11.36 -7.45
CA THR A 555 -27.02 10.42 -6.62
C THR A 555 -28.52 10.70 -6.70
N LEU A 556 -28.92 11.98 -6.69
CA LEU A 556 -30.32 12.41 -6.76
C LEU A 556 -30.94 12.15 -8.14
N LEU A 557 -30.21 12.38 -9.23
CA LEU A 557 -30.64 12.03 -10.59
C LEU A 557 -30.78 10.51 -10.74
N LEU A 558 -29.84 9.73 -10.17
CA LEU A 558 -29.91 8.27 -10.19
C LEU A 558 -31.12 7.75 -9.39
N MET A 559 -31.46 8.43 -8.29
CA MET A 559 -32.66 8.13 -7.50
C MET A 559 -33.94 8.28 -8.33
N LEU A 560 -34.05 9.37 -9.09
CA LEU A 560 -35.20 9.60 -9.98
C LEU A 560 -35.30 8.52 -11.06
N LEU A 561 -34.17 8.09 -11.62
CA LEU A 561 -34.10 7.01 -12.63
C LEU A 561 -34.45 5.63 -12.05
N CYS A 562 -34.05 5.36 -10.81
CA CYS A 562 -34.28 4.06 -10.15
C CYS A 562 -35.69 3.92 -9.55
N ARG A 563 -36.50 4.98 -9.52
CA ARG A 563 -37.87 4.95 -8.96
C ARG A 563 -38.81 3.96 -9.67
N THR A 564 -38.50 3.61 -10.92
CA THR A 564 -39.31 2.68 -11.74
C THR A 564 -38.78 1.24 -11.77
N ARG A 565 -37.55 0.99 -11.29
CA ARG A 565 -36.93 -0.35 -11.24
C ARG A 565 -36.06 -0.50 -9.97
N PRO A 566 -36.48 -1.32 -8.98
CA PRO A 566 -35.77 -1.42 -7.70
C PRO A 566 -34.43 -2.17 -7.77
N GLY A 567 -34.19 -3.01 -8.79
CA GLY A 567 -32.93 -3.75 -8.95
C GLY A 567 -31.67 -2.85 -9.00
N PRO A 568 -31.61 -1.86 -9.91
CA PRO A 568 -30.55 -0.86 -9.96
C PRO A 568 -30.26 -0.14 -8.64
N LEU A 569 -31.28 0.10 -7.81
CA LEU A 569 -31.11 0.74 -6.50
C LEU A 569 -30.22 -0.12 -5.59
N TYR A 570 -30.48 -1.43 -5.48
CA TYR A 570 -29.70 -2.32 -4.62
C TYR A 570 -28.27 -2.55 -5.13
N LEU A 571 -28.07 -2.52 -6.45
CA LEU A 571 -26.73 -2.55 -7.06
C LEU A 571 -25.97 -1.27 -6.75
N TYR A 572 -26.63 -0.11 -6.80
CA TYR A 572 -26.04 1.16 -6.41
C TYR A 572 -25.61 1.19 -4.94
N GLN A 573 -26.42 0.62 -4.03
CA GLN A 573 -26.05 0.50 -2.61
C GLN A 573 -24.77 -0.33 -2.42
N ALA A 574 -24.64 -1.46 -3.13
CA ALA A 574 -23.43 -2.27 -3.09
C ALA A 574 -22.22 -1.54 -3.68
N MET A 575 -22.40 -0.79 -4.77
CA MET A 575 -21.33 0.00 -5.38
C MET A 575 -20.83 1.13 -4.47
N VAL A 576 -21.74 1.89 -3.83
CA VAL A 576 -21.34 2.94 -2.87
C VAL A 576 -20.68 2.32 -1.64
N MET A 577 -21.16 1.16 -1.19
CA MET A 577 -20.53 0.40 -0.11
C MET A 577 -19.09 0.00 -0.46
N GLY A 578 -18.85 -0.60 -1.62
CA GLY A 578 -17.51 -0.99 -2.05
C GLY A 578 -16.58 0.22 -2.18
N LEU A 579 -17.08 1.33 -2.72
CA LEU A 579 -16.30 2.58 -2.84
C LEU A 579 -15.92 3.13 -1.46
N GLY A 580 -16.89 3.30 -0.58
CA GLY A 580 -16.68 3.96 0.70
C GLY A 580 -15.93 3.11 1.73
N THR A 581 -16.15 1.78 1.75
CA THR A 581 -15.38 0.88 2.62
C THR A 581 -13.91 0.82 2.19
N MET A 582 -13.63 0.71 0.89
CA MET A 582 -12.26 0.76 0.35
C MET A 582 -11.60 2.12 0.63
N ALA A 583 -12.35 3.23 0.50
CA ALA A 583 -11.86 4.56 0.82
C ALA A 583 -11.48 4.70 2.30
N LEU A 584 -12.33 4.24 3.21
CA LEU A 584 -12.09 4.25 4.64
C LEU A 584 -10.89 3.36 5.01
N GLU A 585 -10.79 2.18 4.40
CA GLU A 585 -9.65 1.29 4.59
C GLU A 585 -8.34 1.97 4.19
N ILE A 586 -8.25 2.54 2.98
CA ILE A 586 -7.06 3.25 2.51
C ILE A 586 -6.70 4.42 3.44
N VAL A 587 -7.68 5.22 3.84
CA VAL A 587 -7.46 6.35 4.75
C VAL A 587 -6.92 5.88 6.10
N ILE A 588 -7.51 4.84 6.69
CA ILE A 588 -7.05 4.29 7.98
C ILE A 588 -5.63 3.72 7.85
N LEU A 589 -5.31 3.03 6.74
CA LEU A 589 -3.96 2.51 6.48
C LEU A 589 -2.93 3.64 6.33
N ILE A 590 -3.26 4.74 5.67
CA ILE A 590 -2.37 5.91 5.54
C ILE A 590 -2.15 6.57 6.90
N ILE A 591 -3.21 6.75 7.70
CA ILE A 591 -3.10 7.27 9.07
C ILE A 591 -2.21 6.37 9.93
N PHE A 592 -2.33 5.05 9.73
CA PHE A 592 -1.48 4.07 10.37
C PHE A 592 0.00 4.26 9.96
N GLN A 593 0.32 4.42 8.66
CA GLN A 593 1.69 4.69 8.18
C GLN A 593 2.26 5.98 8.75
N ILE A 594 1.45 7.04 8.79
CA ILE A 594 1.87 8.35 9.28
C ILE A 594 2.38 8.25 10.72
N HIS A 595 1.74 7.43 11.57
CA HIS A 595 2.09 7.33 12.99
C HIS A 595 3.12 6.22 13.27
N LEU A 596 2.92 5.01 12.74
CA LEU A 596 3.74 3.83 13.07
C LEU A 596 4.82 3.49 12.01
N GLY A 597 4.80 4.16 10.86
CA GLY A 597 5.85 4.09 9.84
C GLY A 597 5.65 2.90 8.91
N SER A 598 6.07 1.72 9.35
CA SER A 598 5.99 0.50 8.52
C SER A 598 4.62 -0.17 8.62
N LEU A 599 3.86 -0.13 7.52
CA LEU A 599 2.69 -0.99 7.34
C LEU A 599 3.05 -2.47 7.15
N TYR A 600 4.27 -2.74 6.67
CA TYR A 600 4.59 -4.01 6.02
C TYR A 600 4.40 -5.24 6.93
N ARG A 601 4.60 -5.09 8.24
CA ARG A 601 4.38 -6.17 9.23
C ARG A 601 2.93 -6.29 9.67
N GLN A 602 2.14 -5.23 9.61
CA GLN A 602 0.82 -5.16 10.23
C GLN A 602 -0.33 -5.09 9.22
N LEU A 603 -0.03 -4.80 7.96
CA LEU A 603 -0.99 -4.73 6.86
C LEU A 603 -1.85 -5.99 6.79
N GLY A 604 -1.24 -7.17 6.86
CA GLY A 604 -1.98 -8.43 6.86
C GLY A 604 -2.97 -8.54 8.03
N LEU A 605 -2.59 -8.13 9.24
CA LEU A 605 -3.49 -8.16 10.40
C LEU A 605 -4.63 -7.13 10.29
N LEU A 606 -4.33 -5.93 9.77
CA LEU A 606 -5.32 -4.87 9.56
C LEU A 606 -6.35 -5.28 8.51
N ILE A 607 -5.91 -5.83 7.37
CA ILE A 607 -6.79 -6.38 6.33
C ILE A 607 -7.58 -7.58 6.89
N ALA A 608 -6.94 -8.47 7.66
CA ALA A 608 -7.64 -9.60 8.28
C ALA A 608 -8.73 -9.13 9.27
N ALA A 609 -8.51 -8.04 10.01
CA ALA A 609 -9.51 -7.46 10.89
C ALA A 609 -10.70 -6.90 10.10
N PHE A 610 -10.44 -6.17 9.00
CA PHE A 610 -11.49 -5.73 8.08
C PHE A 610 -12.30 -6.92 7.53
N MET A 611 -11.63 -7.96 7.03
CA MET A 611 -12.27 -9.14 6.44
C MET A 611 -13.05 -9.97 7.48
N ALA A 612 -12.54 -10.09 8.70
CA ALA A 612 -13.26 -10.72 9.81
C ALA A 612 -14.52 -9.92 10.18
N GLY A 613 -14.42 -8.59 10.20
CA GLY A 613 -15.55 -7.69 10.31
C GLY A 613 -16.58 -7.93 9.22
N LEU A 614 -16.15 -7.93 7.96
CA LEU A 614 -16.98 -8.16 6.78
C LEU A 614 -17.69 -9.51 6.80
N ALA A 615 -17.01 -10.57 7.23
CA ALA A 615 -17.61 -11.88 7.46
C ALA A 615 -18.68 -11.84 8.57
N GLY A 616 -18.36 -11.26 9.74
CA GLY A 616 -19.28 -11.16 10.87
C GLY A 616 -20.52 -10.33 10.55
N GLY A 617 -20.32 -9.17 9.92
CA GLY A 617 -21.37 -8.27 9.46
C GLY A 617 -22.25 -8.89 8.37
N GLY A 618 -21.65 -9.59 7.40
CA GLY A 618 -22.38 -10.31 6.36
C GLY A 618 -23.23 -11.45 6.92
N ALA A 619 -22.70 -12.22 7.86
CA ALA A 619 -23.45 -13.29 8.54
C ALA A 619 -24.63 -12.73 9.37
N TRP A 620 -24.39 -11.66 10.14
CA TRP A 620 -25.42 -10.97 10.91
C TRP A 620 -26.49 -10.35 10.00
N GLY A 621 -26.08 -9.60 8.98
CA GLY A 621 -26.97 -8.97 8.01
C GLY A 621 -27.83 -9.99 7.27
N ALA A 622 -27.25 -11.10 6.82
CA ALA A 622 -28.01 -12.18 6.19
C ALA A 622 -29.07 -12.79 7.14
N LYS A 623 -28.72 -13.01 8.42
CA LYS A 623 -29.64 -13.54 9.43
C LYS A 623 -30.78 -12.56 9.73
N VAL A 624 -30.48 -11.29 9.97
CA VAL A 624 -31.49 -10.27 10.26
C VAL A 624 -32.42 -10.06 9.07
N MET A 625 -31.88 -9.98 7.85
CA MET A 625 -32.69 -9.82 6.64
C MET A 625 -33.61 -11.02 6.39
N GLN A 626 -33.17 -12.24 6.70
CA GLN A 626 -34.05 -13.42 6.67
C GLN A 626 -35.21 -13.32 7.67
N THR A 627 -34.96 -12.82 8.89
CA THR A 627 -36.04 -12.61 9.88
C THR A 627 -37.00 -11.52 9.47
N LEU A 628 -36.52 -10.45 8.85
CA LEU A 628 -37.34 -9.34 8.36
C LEU A 628 -38.13 -9.75 7.10
N ALA A 629 -37.59 -10.60 6.25
CA ALA A 629 -38.21 -11.08 5.02
C ALA A 629 -39.39 -12.07 5.22
N GLY A 630 -40.04 -12.11 6.40
CA GLY A 630 -41.14 -13.05 6.72
C GLY A 630 -42.18 -13.18 5.59
N LYS A 631 -42.89 -14.33 5.54
CA LYS A 631 -43.76 -14.94 4.48
C LYS A 631 -44.49 -14.06 3.41
N ARG A 632 -44.55 -12.75 3.51
CA ARG A 632 -45.08 -11.84 2.46
C ARG A 632 -44.12 -11.79 1.27
N THR A 633 -44.44 -12.58 0.27
CA THR A 633 -43.87 -12.50 -1.08
C THR A 633 -44.38 -11.25 -1.80
N GLY A 634 -43.47 -10.38 -2.25
CA GLY A 634 -43.75 -9.44 -3.34
C GLY A 634 -43.83 -7.94 -3.02
N ALA A 635 -43.84 -7.51 -1.75
CA ALA A 635 -43.81 -6.08 -1.40
C ALA A 635 -42.51 -5.71 -0.66
N GLU A 636 -41.90 -4.59 -1.02
CA GLU A 636 -40.69 -4.07 -0.36
C GLU A 636 -40.94 -3.95 1.14
N ASN A 637 -40.16 -4.65 1.97
CA ASN A 637 -40.33 -4.54 3.41
C ASN A 637 -39.71 -3.22 3.89
N PRO A 638 -40.52 -2.26 4.40
CA PRO A 638 -40.03 -0.95 4.80
C PRO A 638 -39.01 -1.02 5.93
N ARG A 639 -39.05 -2.08 6.76
CA ARG A 639 -38.06 -2.32 7.83
C ARG A 639 -36.71 -2.77 7.28
N ALA A 640 -36.71 -3.56 6.21
CA ALA A 640 -35.48 -4.01 5.55
C ALA A 640 -34.76 -2.85 4.84
N LEU A 641 -35.53 -1.99 4.16
CA LEU A 641 -35.00 -0.74 3.59
C LEU A 641 -34.50 0.23 4.68
N ALA A 642 -35.22 0.37 5.79
CA ALA A 642 -34.79 1.20 6.92
C ALA A 642 -33.47 0.71 7.52
N LEU A 643 -33.32 -0.61 7.68
CA LEU A 643 -32.08 -1.20 8.16
C LEU A 643 -30.92 -0.91 7.20
N LEU A 644 -31.13 -1.11 5.89
CA LEU A 644 -30.09 -0.83 4.90
C LEU A 644 -29.69 0.66 4.89
N ALA A 645 -30.66 1.57 5.01
CA ALA A 645 -30.41 3.01 5.14
C ALA A 645 -29.64 3.34 6.43
N ALA A 646 -29.99 2.71 7.56
CA ALA A 646 -29.30 2.89 8.84
C ALA A 646 -27.84 2.38 8.77
N LEU A 647 -27.59 1.27 8.07
CA LEU A 647 -26.24 0.74 7.88
C LEU A 647 -25.38 1.68 7.02
N GLN A 648 -25.93 2.23 5.93
CA GLN A 648 -25.26 3.28 5.15
C GLN A 648 -25.01 4.54 6.00
N GLY A 649 -25.99 4.97 6.78
CA GLY A 649 -25.84 6.06 7.74
C GLY A 649 -24.76 5.80 8.79
N GLY A 650 -24.59 4.54 9.22
CA GLY A 650 -23.52 4.12 10.12
C GLY A 650 -22.12 4.29 9.50
N LEU A 651 -21.94 3.92 8.23
CA LEU A 651 -20.68 4.16 7.51
C LEU A 651 -20.40 5.66 7.35
N ALA A 652 -21.43 6.46 7.07
CA ALA A 652 -21.28 7.91 7.01
C ALA A 652 -20.91 8.52 8.36
N ALA A 653 -21.56 8.10 9.44
CA ALA A 653 -21.28 8.56 10.80
C ALA A 653 -19.84 8.21 11.20
N LEU A 654 -19.38 7.00 10.87
CA LEU A 654 -17.99 6.59 11.12
C LEU A 654 -16.99 7.47 10.36
N ALA A 655 -17.23 7.74 9.07
CA ALA A 655 -16.41 8.65 8.28
C ALA A 655 -16.37 10.06 8.87
N LEU A 656 -17.52 10.58 9.35
CA LEU A 656 -17.62 11.89 9.98
C LEU A 656 -16.89 11.96 11.33
N VAL A 657 -17.05 10.93 12.18
CA VAL A 657 -16.33 10.81 13.45
C VAL A 657 -14.82 10.79 13.22
N LEU A 658 -14.34 10.07 12.20
CA LEU A 658 -12.93 10.10 11.82
C LEU A 658 -12.52 11.50 11.32
N ALA A 659 -13.32 12.15 10.48
CA ALA A 659 -13.01 13.49 9.95
C ALA A 659 -12.84 14.53 11.07
N LEU A 660 -13.68 14.45 12.11
CA LEU A 660 -13.67 15.37 13.25
C LEU A 660 -12.62 14.98 14.31
N GLY A 661 -12.40 13.70 14.52
CA GLY A 661 -11.50 13.17 15.56
C GLY A 661 -10.02 13.19 15.17
N LEU A 662 -9.68 12.99 13.89
CA LEU A 662 -8.29 12.88 13.45
C LEU A 662 -7.42 14.10 13.72
N PRO A 663 -7.89 15.36 13.54
CA PRO A 663 -7.10 16.52 13.92
C PRO A 663 -6.68 16.49 15.40
N LEU A 664 -7.58 16.05 16.29
CA LEU A 664 -7.31 15.91 17.72
C LEU A 664 -6.33 14.76 18.01
N LEU A 665 -6.52 13.62 17.36
CA LEU A 665 -5.66 12.43 17.53
C LEU A 665 -4.26 12.66 16.97
N SER A 666 -4.11 13.47 15.92
CA SER A 666 -2.81 13.78 15.31
C SER A 666 -1.91 14.62 16.22
N ALA A 667 -2.50 15.39 17.13
CA ALA A 667 -1.75 16.15 18.15
C ALA A 667 -1.36 15.29 19.37
N TYR A 668 -1.92 14.09 19.51
CA TYR A 668 -1.69 13.24 20.67
C TYR A 668 -0.33 12.53 20.61
N PRO A 669 0.49 12.54 21.68
CA PRO A 669 1.76 11.84 21.71
C PRO A 669 1.55 10.34 21.89
N TRP A 670 1.58 9.60 20.78
CA TRP A 670 1.40 8.12 20.78
C TRP A 670 2.62 7.33 21.29
N ALA A 671 3.73 8.00 21.61
CA ALA A 671 4.94 7.35 22.10
C ALA A 671 4.67 6.52 23.37
N GLY A 672 5.02 5.24 23.33
CA GLY A 672 4.78 4.29 24.42
C GLY A 672 3.34 3.76 24.52
N ARG A 673 2.43 4.18 23.64
CA ARG A 673 1.02 3.71 23.55
C ARG A 673 0.67 3.20 22.15
N GLU A 674 1.65 2.73 21.39
CA GLU A 674 1.50 2.31 20.00
C GLU A 674 0.53 1.14 19.86
N TRP A 675 0.51 0.22 20.82
CA TRP A 675 -0.40 -0.92 20.83
C TRP A 675 -1.87 -0.49 20.92
N VAL A 676 -2.17 0.61 21.63
CA VAL A 676 -3.52 1.19 21.73
C VAL A 676 -3.94 1.74 20.37
N PHE A 677 -3.05 2.49 19.72
CA PHE A 677 -3.30 3.04 18.38
C PHE A 677 -3.54 1.93 17.35
N GLN A 678 -2.65 0.92 17.35
CA GLN A 678 -2.75 -0.24 16.47
C GLN A 678 -4.06 -1.00 16.67
N THR A 679 -4.44 -1.25 17.92
CA THR A 679 -5.69 -1.95 18.26
C THR A 679 -6.90 -1.09 17.85
N GLY A 680 -6.83 0.22 18.06
CA GLY A 680 -7.85 1.18 17.60
C GLY A 680 -8.07 1.12 16.09
N CYS A 681 -6.99 1.14 15.29
CA CYS A 681 -7.08 0.99 13.83
C CYS A 681 -7.69 -0.36 13.43
N ALA A 682 -7.29 -1.46 14.06
CA ALA A 682 -7.84 -2.79 13.78
C ALA A 682 -9.34 -2.89 14.10
N VAL A 683 -9.77 -2.32 15.23
CA VAL A 683 -11.19 -2.28 15.64
C VAL A 683 -12.00 -1.40 14.67
N LEU A 684 -11.47 -0.25 14.28
CA LEU A 684 -12.12 0.62 13.29
C LEU A 684 -12.30 -0.11 11.95
N LEU A 685 -11.26 -0.79 11.46
CA LEU A 685 -11.34 -1.58 10.23
C LEU A 685 -12.34 -2.73 10.33
N ALA A 686 -12.37 -3.45 11.47
CA ALA A 686 -13.37 -4.48 11.71
C ALA A 686 -14.80 -3.90 11.72
N LEU A 687 -15.00 -2.69 12.24
CA LEU A 687 -16.29 -2.01 12.23
C LEU A 687 -16.70 -1.57 10.81
N VAL A 688 -15.78 -0.99 10.03
CA VAL A 688 -16.00 -0.66 8.61
C VAL A 688 -16.41 -1.91 7.85
N GLY A 689 -15.65 -3.00 8.03
CA GLY A 689 -15.93 -4.30 7.42
C GLY A 689 -17.31 -4.83 7.83
N ALA A 690 -17.65 -4.81 9.13
CA ALA A 690 -18.93 -5.29 9.63
C ALA A 690 -20.13 -4.53 9.06
N LEU A 691 -20.05 -3.21 8.96
CA LEU A 691 -21.09 -2.41 8.32
C LEU A 691 -21.17 -2.71 6.81
N GLY A 692 -20.03 -2.78 6.12
CA GLY A 692 -19.97 -3.12 4.69
C GLY A 692 -20.56 -4.49 4.36
N GLY A 693 -20.18 -5.52 5.12
CA GLY A 693 -20.70 -6.88 4.97
C GLY A 693 -22.21 -6.95 5.22
N ALA A 694 -22.71 -6.21 6.22
CA ALA A 694 -24.14 -6.13 6.49
C ALA A 694 -24.92 -5.43 5.36
N VAL A 695 -24.36 -4.36 4.78
CA VAL A 695 -24.94 -3.67 3.62
C VAL A 695 -24.96 -4.61 2.40
N PHE A 696 -23.87 -5.33 2.12
CA PHE A 696 -23.82 -6.29 1.01
C PHE A 696 -24.89 -7.38 1.18
N ALA A 697 -24.95 -8.01 2.36
CA ALA A 697 -25.94 -9.05 2.65
C ALA A 697 -27.39 -8.52 2.56
N GLY A 698 -27.60 -7.27 2.98
CA GLY A 698 -28.87 -6.56 2.85
C GLY A 698 -29.29 -6.35 1.39
N SER A 699 -28.40 -5.78 0.59
CA SER A 699 -28.61 -5.58 -0.85
C SER A 699 -28.84 -6.91 -1.58
N ALA A 700 -28.09 -7.96 -1.23
CA ALA A 700 -28.28 -9.30 -1.79
C ALA A 700 -29.66 -9.87 -1.49
N ALA A 701 -30.13 -9.76 -0.24
CA ALA A 701 -31.43 -10.28 0.16
C ALA A 701 -32.59 -9.60 -0.56
N LEU A 702 -32.54 -8.27 -0.72
CA LEU A 702 -33.57 -7.50 -1.42
C LEU A 702 -33.54 -7.72 -2.94
N LEU A 703 -32.35 -7.80 -3.53
CA LEU A 703 -32.21 -8.07 -4.96
C LEU A 703 -32.75 -9.45 -5.36
N LEU A 704 -32.53 -10.48 -4.52
CA LEU A 704 -33.06 -11.83 -4.74
C LEU A 704 -34.58 -11.92 -4.54
N GLN A 705 -35.18 -11.04 -3.75
CA GLN A 705 -36.65 -10.93 -3.66
C GLN A 705 -37.24 -10.36 -4.95
N ALA A 706 -36.55 -9.41 -5.59
CA ALA A 706 -36.99 -8.80 -6.83
C ALA A 706 -36.86 -9.75 -8.04
N SER A 707 -35.84 -10.61 -8.05
CA SER A 707 -35.62 -11.60 -9.12
C SER A 707 -34.97 -12.88 -8.56
N PRO A 708 -35.49 -14.09 -8.86
CA PRO A 708 -35.07 -15.33 -8.17
C PRO A 708 -33.79 -16.02 -8.69
N ASP A 709 -33.07 -15.47 -9.69
CA ASP A 709 -31.84 -16.10 -10.19
C ASP A 709 -30.58 -15.69 -9.39
N ALA A 710 -30.26 -16.48 -8.36
CA ALA A 710 -29.12 -16.21 -7.49
C ALA A 710 -27.74 -16.25 -8.16
N GLY A 711 -27.57 -16.99 -9.26
CA GLY A 711 -26.26 -17.09 -9.94
C GLY A 711 -25.95 -15.83 -10.74
N ALA A 712 -26.88 -15.41 -11.60
CA ALA A 712 -26.74 -14.21 -12.41
C ALA A 712 -26.70 -12.95 -11.54
N LEU A 713 -27.63 -12.82 -10.60
CA LEU A 713 -27.74 -11.63 -9.75
C LEU A 713 -26.63 -11.55 -8.71
N GLY A 714 -26.16 -12.69 -8.19
CA GLY A 714 -25.00 -12.75 -7.31
C GLY A 714 -23.74 -12.23 -8.02
N GLY A 715 -23.52 -12.63 -9.27
CA GLY A 715 -22.40 -12.14 -10.08
C GLY A 715 -22.47 -10.65 -10.38
N VAL A 716 -23.65 -10.13 -10.73
CA VAL A 716 -23.84 -8.69 -10.98
C VAL A 716 -23.66 -7.86 -9.71
N LEU A 717 -24.15 -8.34 -8.57
CA LEU A 717 -24.01 -7.65 -7.28
C LEU A 717 -22.56 -7.59 -6.81
N TYR A 718 -21.84 -8.71 -6.88
CA TYR A 718 -20.42 -8.75 -6.51
C TYR A 718 -19.56 -7.91 -7.47
N ALA A 719 -19.89 -7.90 -8.77
CA ALA A 719 -19.26 -6.98 -9.70
C ALA A 719 -19.54 -5.50 -9.37
N ALA A 720 -20.75 -5.15 -8.92
CA ALA A 720 -21.06 -3.78 -8.50
C ALA A 720 -20.25 -3.35 -7.27
N ASP A 721 -20.11 -4.24 -6.28
CA ASP A 721 -19.24 -4.03 -5.11
C ASP A 721 -17.78 -3.79 -5.54
N LEU A 722 -17.22 -4.68 -6.37
CA LEU A 722 -15.85 -4.57 -6.87
C LEU A 722 -15.64 -3.34 -7.75
N LEU A 723 -16.62 -2.94 -8.58
CA LEU A 723 -16.57 -1.70 -9.35
C LEU A 723 -16.53 -0.48 -8.41
N GLY A 724 -17.35 -0.49 -7.35
CA GLY A 724 -17.28 0.48 -6.26
C GLY A 724 -15.86 0.57 -5.69
N ALA A 725 -15.30 -0.57 -5.28
CA ALA A 725 -13.95 -0.66 -4.72
C ALA A 725 -12.87 -0.20 -5.71
N THR A 726 -13.00 -0.48 -7.02
CA THR A 726 -12.05 0.04 -8.04
C THR A 726 -12.06 1.57 -8.11
N LEU A 727 -13.25 2.18 -8.10
CA LEU A 727 -13.42 3.63 -8.11
C LEU A 727 -12.91 4.26 -6.81
N GLY A 728 -13.16 3.61 -5.67
CA GLY A 728 -12.64 4.02 -4.37
C GLY A 728 -11.11 3.98 -4.33
N THR A 729 -10.51 2.90 -4.84
CA THR A 729 -9.05 2.73 -4.89
C THR A 729 -8.40 3.85 -5.68
N LEU A 730 -8.70 4.00 -6.99
CA LEU A 730 -8.04 5.05 -7.80
C LEU A 730 -8.50 6.45 -7.43
N GLY A 731 -9.80 6.66 -7.27
CA GLY A 731 -10.37 7.98 -7.05
C GLY A 731 -9.88 8.60 -5.75
N ILE A 732 -9.95 7.85 -4.64
CA ILE A 732 -9.55 8.38 -3.35
C ILE A 732 -8.03 8.44 -3.23
N SER A 733 -7.30 7.38 -3.58
CA SER A 733 -5.85 7.34 -3.35
C SER A 733 -5.06 8.23 -4.30
N LEU A 734 -5.50 8.43 -5.56
CA LEU A 734 -4.73 9.17 -6.57
C LEU A 734 -5.21 10.59 -6.81
N VAL A 735 -6.49 10.86 -6.57
CA VAL A 735 -7.08 12.18 -6.85
C VAL A 735 -7.42 12.89 -5.55
N VAL A 736 -8.33 12.36 -4.76
CA VAL A 736 -8.92 13.11 -3.64
C VAL A 736 -7.92 13.33 -2.51
N LEU A 737 -7.20 12.28 -2.10
CA LEU A 737 -6.27 12.35 -0.98
C LEU A 737 -5.02 13.18 -1.27
N PRO A 738 -4.34 13.04 -2.43
CA PRO A 738 -3.20 13.91 -2.75
C PRO A 738 -3.59 15.38 -2.92
N VAL A 739 -4.76 15.66 -3.53
CA VAL A 739 -5.18 17.04 -3.85
C VAL A 739 -5.70 17.77 -2.62
N TRP A 740 -6.58 17.14 -1.84
CA TRP A 740 -7.29 17.80 -0.73
C TRP A 740 -6.90 17.30 0.67
N GLY A 741 -6.18 16.18 0.77
CA GLY A 741 -5.75 15.61 2.05
C GLY A 741 -6.76 14.65 2.67
N VAL A 742 -6.47 14.20 3.90
CA VAL A 742 -7.21 13.12 4.56
C VAL A 742 -8.62 13.54 4.98
N VAL A 743 -8.76 14.70 5.63
CA VAL A 743 -10.04 15.13 6.21
C VAL A 743 -11.11 15.40 5.13
N PRO A 744 -10.83 16.13 4.03
CA PRO A 744 -11.81 16.30 2.95
C PRO A 744 -12.21 14.99 2.26
N SER A 745 -11.30 14.02 2.21
CA SER A 745 -11.60 12.68 1.67
C SER A 745 -12.67 11.97 2.52
N LEU A 746 -12.60 12.11 3.85
CA LEU A 746 -13.58 11.52 4.76
C LEU A 746 -14.96 12.20 4.66
N TYR A 747 -15.01 13.52 4.48
CA TYR A 747 -16.27 14.21 4.23
C TYR A 747 -16.94 13.77 2.92
N LEU A 748 -16.15 13.53 1.88
CA LEU A 748 -16.66 12.98 0.62
C LEU A 748 -17.29 11.60 0.83
N VAL A 749 -16.60 10.71 1.53
CA VAL A 749 -17.11 9.36 1.84
C VAL A 749 -18.39 9.44 2.67
N ALA A 750 -18.43 10.31 3.68
CA ALA A 750 -19.63 10.53 4.49
C ALA A 750 -20.82 11.00 3.63
N ALA A 751 -20.59 11.96 2.72
CA ALA A 751 -21.62 12.48 1.83
C ALA A 751 -22.16 11.40 0.87
N LEU A 752 -21.31 10.54 0.31
CA LEU A 752 -21.73 9.45 -0.57
C LEU A 752 -22.62 8.43 0.15
N HIS A 753 -22.24 8.03 1.36
CA HIS A 753 -23.03 7.09 2.17
C HIS A 753 -24.35 7.70 2.67
N LEU A 754 -24.35 8.98 3.06
CA LEU A 754 -25.59 9.70 3.40
C LEU A 754 -26.54 9.76 2.20
N GLY A 755 -26.02 10.11 1.02
CA GLY A 755 -26.80 10.12 -0.23
C GLY A 755 -27.43 8.75 -0.51
N ALA A 756 -26.63 7.69 -0.45
CA ALA A 756 -27.11 6.32 -0.65
C ALA A 756 -28.19 5.90 0.37
N GLY A 757 -28.02 6.29 1.65
CA GLY A 757 -29.03 6.06 2.68
C GLY A 757 -30.34 6.83 2.44
N VAL A 758 -30.26 8.11 2.04
CA VAL A 758 -31.43 8.95 1.73
C VAL A 758 -32.22 8.40 0.55
N MET A 759 -31.54 7.86 -0.48
CA MET A 759 -32.22 7.23 -1.63
C MET A 759 -33.14 6.07 -1.23
N LEU A 760 -32.77 5.29 -0.22
CA LEU A 760 -33.58 4.19 0.31
C LEU A 760 -34.79 4.65 1.13
N VAL A 761 -34.70 5.83 1.75
CA VAL A 761 -35.81 6.43 2.49
C VAL A 761 -36.76 7.14 1.53
N GLY A 762 -36.25 7.79 0.49
CA GLY A 762 -37.04 8.53 -0.49
C GLY A 762 -37.72 7.66 -1.55
N SER A 763 -37.33 6.39 -1.71
CA SER A 763 -38.10 5.41 -2.51
C SER A 763 -39.45 5.03 -1.87
N ARG A 764 -39.74 5.54 -0.65
CA ARG A 764 -41.03 5.39 0.06
C ARG A 764 -42.15 6.29 -0.47
N ALA A 765 -41.84 7.26 -1.33
CA ALA A 765 -42.80 8.18 -1.93
C ALA A 765 -42.99 7.87 -3.42
#